data_AF-G3IE62-F1
#
_entry.id   AF-G3IE62-F1
#
_cell.length_a   1.000
_cell.length_b   1.000
_cell.length_c   1.000
_cell.angle_alpha   90.00
_cell.angle_beta   90.00
_cell.angle_gamma   90.00
#
_symmetry.space_group_name_H-M   'P 1'
#
loop_
_entity.id
_entity.type
_entity.pdbx_description
1 polymer ?
#
loop_
_entity_poly.entity_id
_entity_poly.type
_entity_poly.pdbx_seq_one_letter_code
_entity_poly.pdbx_strand_id
1 'polypeptide(L)'
;MGSDLSKIPSKELDSFIQDHLRPSPQFQQQVRKAIDAILRCLREKCVYKASRVSKGGSFGRGTDIRGDCDVELVVFYKVLRDFKGQRSQQAEILRDIRTQLQAWWQEPLSGLSLQFTEQNRPNALQLRLVSTDLSSWVDISVLPTFDAVGQLNSSDKPQPQVYSSLLSSGCQAGEHAACFTELQRNFVNKRPVKLKNLMLLVKHWYRQVAARDKGGEATGTTLPPAYALELLTIFAWDQGCGKEGFSMAEGLRTILRLIQQHQSLCVYWTVNYSVQDPVLRAHLLRQLQKARPLVLDPADPTWNVGQGSWKLLAQEAAALESQVCLQSGEGTPVPPWDVMPALLHQTPSADLDKFISEFLQPDRHFLKQVKKAVDTICSFLKENCFQNSPIKVLKVVKGGSSAKGTALQGRSDADLVVFLSCFQHFSEQGSRRAEIISEIRAQLEACQRKQKFDVKFEISNRKNPRVLSFSLTSQTLLDQSVDFDVLPAFDALGQLRSGCKPDAQVYENLICSYSNAGEFSTCFTELQRDFISSRPTKLKSLIRLVKHWYQQCNKMVTGKGSLPPQHGLELLTVYAWEQGSQNPQFNMAEGFRTVLELVGQYRQLCIYWTINYSAKDKAIGDFLKMQLQKPRPIILDPADPTGNLGHNARWDLLAREAAACTSALCCMDKNGNPIKPWLVKVRGM
;
A
#
# COMPACT_ATOMS: atom_id res chain seq x y z
N MET A 1 18.70 -28.80 8.71
CA MET A 1 18.69 -27.31 8.65
C MET A 1 18.93 -26.92 7.20
N GLY A 2 18.04 -26.12 6.60
CA GLY A 2 18.13 -25.74 5.19
C GLY A 2 19.18 -24.65 4.92
N SER A 3 19.56 -24.48 3.65
CA SER A 3 20.52 -23.47 3.21
C SER A 3 20.13 -22.05 3.65
N ASP A 4 21.14 -21.28 4.06
CA ASP A 4 21.00 -19.89 4.48
C ASP A 4 20.49 -19.02 3.32
N LEU A 5 19.33 -18.39 3.51
CA LEU A 5 18.69 -17.59 2.46
C LEU A 5 19.58 -16.42 2.01
N SER A 6 20.40 -15.87 2.93
CA SER A 6 21.28 -14.74 2.65
C SER A 6 22.30 -15.00 1.55
N LYS A 7 22.63 -16.28 1.27
CA LYS A 7 23.67 -16.70 0.32
C LYS A 7 23.13 -17.01 -1.07
N ILE A 8 21.82 -16.99 -1.27
CA ILE A 8 21.18 -17.42 -2.50
C ILE A 8 20.99 -16.19 -3.40
N PRO A 9 21.50 -16.19 -4.66
CA PRO A 9 21.28 -15.08 -5.58
C PRO A 9 19.80 -14.84 -5.85
N SER A 10 19.40 -13.57 -6.00
CA SER A 10 18.01 -13.17 -6.26
C SER A 10 17.35 -13.90 -7.45
N LYS A 11 18.14 -14.25 -8.48
CA LYS A 11 17.70 -14.97 -9.69
C LYS A 11 17.45 -16.46 -9.46
N GLU A 12 18.03 -17.04 -8.41
CA GLU A 12 17.95 -18.47 -8.08
C GLU A 12 16.90 -18.77 -7.01
N LEU A 13 16.17 -17.76 -6.54
CA LEU A 13 15.14 -17.95 -5.52
C LEU A 13 14.02 -18.89 -6.00
N ASP A 14 13.62 -18.82 -7.27
CA ASP A 14 12.60 -19.72 -7.83
C ASP A 14 13.07 -21.19 -7.83
N SER A 15 14.30 -21.48 -8.28
CA SER A 15 14.86 -22.85 -8.25
C SER A 15 15.07 -23.33 -6.82
N PHE A 16 15.58 -22.47 -5.92
CA PHE A 16 15.73 -22.80 -4.51
C PHE A 16 14.42 -23.26 -3.86
N ILE A 17 13.31 -22.58 -4.15
CA ILE A 17 11.99 -22.96 -3.64
C ILE A 17 11.59 -24.35 -4.15
N GLN A 18 11.79 -24.64 -5.45
CA GLN A 18 11.47 -25.95 -6.02
C GLN A 18 12.31 -27.06 -5.40
N ASP A 19 13.61 -26.85 -5.28
CA ASP A 19 14.57 -27.89 -4.97
C ASP A 19 14.63 -28.18 -3.46
N HIS A 20 14.45 -27.16 -2.62
CA HIS A 20 14.70 -27.25 -1.19
C HIS A 20 13.47 -27.00 -0.30
N LEU A 21 12.54 -26.14 -0.70
CA LEU A 21 11.42 -25.76 0.18
C LEU A 21 10.16 -26.60 -0.07
N ARG A 22 9.90 -26.99 -1.32
CA ARG A 22 8.69 -27.77 -1.63
C ARG A 22 8.74 -29.17 -0.98
N PRO A 23 7.67 -29.58 -0.28
CA PRO A 23 7.50 -30.96 0.19
C PRO A 23 7.55 -31.95 -0.97
N SER A 24 8.04 -33.17 -0.72
CA SER A 24 8.06 -34.20 -1.77
C SER A 24 6.62 -34.66 -2.07
N PRO A 25 6.24 -34.85 -3.35
CA PRO A 25 4.91 -35.33 -3.72
C PRO A 25 4.56 -36.69 -3.10
N GLN A 26 5.56 -37.57 -2.99
CA GLN A 26 5.42 -38.89 -2.37
C GLN A 26 5.07 -38.79 -0.87
N PHE A 27 5.80 -37.97 -0.12
CA PHE A 27 5.52 -37.76 1.29
C PHE A 27 4.15 -37.13 1.50
N GLN A 28 3.78 -36.13 0.69
CA GLN A 28 2.43 -35.55 0.74
C GLN A 28 1.34 -36.60 0.46
N GLN A 29 1.57 -37.55 -0.45
CA GLN A 29 0.62 -38.63 -0.71
C GLN A 29 0.51 -39.60 0.47
N GLN A 30 1.62 -39.95 1.13
CA GLN A 30 1.62 -40.77 2.33
C GLN A 30 0.84 -40.09 3.47
N VAL A 31 1.08 -38.79 3.69
CA VAL A 31 0.35 -37.99 4.68
C VAL A 31 -1.15 -37.96 4.37
N ARG A 32 -1.56 -37.80 3.09
CA ARG A 32 -2.97 -37.87 2.69
C ARG A 32 -3.61 -39.20 3.06
N LYS A 33 -2.93 -40.32 2.75
CA LYS A 33 -3.42 -41.67 3.09
C LYS A 33 -3.53 -41.87 4.60
N ALA A 34 -2.55 -41.41 5.36
CA ALA A 34 -2.57 -41.49 6.83
C ALA A 34 -3.71 -40.64 7.43
N ILE A 35 -3.91 -39.42 6.93
CA ILE A 35 -5.06 -38.58 7.32
C ILE A 35 -6.37 -39.30 7.01
N ASP A 36 -6.54 -39.84 5.80
CA ASP A 36 -7.80 -40.50 5.43
C ASP A 36 -8.05 -41.76 6.28
N ALA A 37 -7.00 -42.46 6.71
CA ALA A 37 -7.10 -43.58 7.66
C ALA A 37 -7.49 -43.12 9.08
N ILE A 38 -6.87 -42.04 9.60
CA ILE A 38 -7.26 -41.41 10.86
C ILE A 38 -8.74 -41.03 10.80
N LEU A 39 -9.18 -40.35 9.74
CA LEU A 39 -10.57 -39.93 9.57
C LEU A 39 -11.55 -41.11 9.49
N ARG A 40 -11.13 -42.24 8.89
CA ARG A 40 -11.92 -43.47 8.89
C ARG A 40 -12.08 -44.02 10.31
N CYS A 41 -10.99 -44.10 11.08
CA CYS A 41 -11.03 -44.52 12.48
C CYS A 41 -11.99 -43.65 13.30
N LEU A 42 -11.90 -42.32 13.16
CA LEU A 42 -12.78 -41.39 13.89
C LEU A 42 -14.26 -41.59 13.55
N ARG A 43 -14.60 -41.91 12.29
CA ARG A 43 -15.98 -42.16 11.88
C ARG A 43 -16.53 -43.49 12.41
N GLU A 44 -15.72 -44.54 12.36
CA GLU A 44 -16.14 -45.90 12.69
C GLU A 44 -16.13 -46.18 14.19
N LYS A 45 -15.07 -45.76 14.90
CA LYS A 45 -14.76 -46.21 16.26
C LYS A 45 -15.17 -45.23 17.37
N CYS A 46 -15.20 -43.92 17.11
CA CYS A 46 -15.60 -42.94 18.13
C CYS A 46 -17.10 -43.00 18.43
N VAL A 47 -17.43 -42.72 19.71
CA VAL A 47 -18.79 -42.65 20.25
C VAL A 47 -19.53 -41.49 19.60
N TYR A 48 -18.87 -40.34 19.54
CA TYR A 48 -19.41 -39.15 18.90
C TYR A 48 -19.20 -39.25 17.38
N LYS A 49 -20.28 -39.18 16.61
CA LYS A 49 -20.21 -39.23 15.14
C LYS A 49 -19.98 -37.84 14.56
N ALA A 50 -18.88 -37.69 13.82
CA ALA A 50 -18.56 -36.48 13.09
C ALA A 50 -19.60 -36.22 11.99
N SER A 51 -20.09 -34.99 11.88
CA SER A 51 -20.93 -34.57 10.75
C SER A 51 -20.11 -34.26 9.50
N ARG A 52 -18.95 -33.64 9.70
CA ARG A 52 -18.07 -33.16 8.63
C ARG A 52 -16.64 -33.09 9.14
N VAL A 53 -15.69 -33.09 8.21
CA VAL A 53 -14.28 -32.88 8.50
C VAL A 53 -13.70 -31.90 7.51
N SER A 54 -12.85 -30.99 7.99
CA SER A 54 -12.02 -30.12 7.15
C SER A 54 -10.55 -30.24 7.50
N LYS A 55 -9.70 -29.98 6.50
CA LYS A 55 -8.24 -30.00 6.60
C LYS A 55 -7.75 -28.54 6.62
N GLY A 56 -7.24 -28.10 7.76
CA GLY A 56 -6.60 -26.80 7.99
C GLY A 56 -5.08 -26.94 8.13
N GLY A 57 -4.45 -26.03 8.89
CA GLY A 57 -3.00 -25.95 8.98
C GLY A 57 -2.32 -25.54 7.67
N SER A 58 -0.99 -25.46 7.67
CA SER A 58 -0.23 -25.16 6.44
C SER A 58 -0.49 -26.19 5.35
N PHE A 59 -0.70 -27.45 5.70
CA PHE A 59 -1.07 -28.50 4.75
C PHE A 59 -2.42 -28.20 4.07
N GLY A 60 -3.45 -27.84 4.84
CA GLY A 60 -4.77 -27.50 4.30
C GLY A 60 -4.74 -26.24 3.43
N ARG A 61 -3.96 -25.23 3.84
CA ARG A 61 -3.75 -23.96 3.11
C ARG A 61 -2.81 -24.09 1.90
N GLY A 62 -2.12 -25.23 1.74
CA GLY A 62 -1.16 -25.47 0.67
C GLY A 62 0.10 -24.62 0.79
N THR A 63 0.52 -24.34 2.02
CA THR A 63 1.70 -23.53 2.37
C THR A 63 2.70 -24.32 3.22
N ASP A 64 2.62 -25.65 3.21
CA ASP A 64 3.54 -26.54 3.90
C ASP A 64 4.92 -26.53 3.25
N ILE A 65 5.97 -26.62 4.08
CA ILE A 65 7.37 -26.61 3.64
C ILE A 65 8.00 -27.96 4.02
N ARG A 66 8.95 -28.42 3.22
CA ARG A 66 9.74 -29.62 3.52
C ARG A 66 10.31 -29.57 4.95
N GLY A 67 10.04 -30.62 5.72
CA GLY A 67 10.56 -30.78 7.08
C GLY A 67 9.86 -29.99 8.18
N ASP A 68 8.84 -29.17 7.87
CA ASP A 68 7.93 -28.65 8.88
C ASP A 68 6.57 -28.36 8.22
N CYS A 69 5.64 -29.26 8.54
CA CYS A 69 4.29 -29.35 8.00
C CYS A 69 3.35 -29.53 9.19
N ASP A 70 2.37 -28.63 9.29
CA ASP A 70 1.29 -28.69 10.27
C ASP A 70 -0.03 -29.01 9.57
N VAL A 71 -0.77 -29.97 10.12
CA VAL A 71 -2.10 -30.38 9.67
C VAL A 71 -3.08 -30.13 10.81
N GLU A 72 -4.09 -29.32 10.55
CA GLU A 72 -5.23 -29.21 11.47
C GLU A 72 -6.39 -30.06 10.94
N LEU A 73 -6.78 -31.10 11.66
CA LEU A 73 -7.95 -31.91 11.33
C LEU A 73 -9.13 -31.39 12.13
N VAL A 74 -9.92 -30.51 11.53
CA VAL A 74 -11.10 -29.94 12.15
C VAL A 74 -12.27 -30.89 11.95
N VAL A 75 -12.81 -31.40 13.06
CA VAL A 75 -13.89 -32.39 13.06
C VAL A 75 -15.14 -31.74 13.62
N PHE A 76 -16.17 -31.62 12.79
CA PHE A 76 -17.43 -30.99 13.15
C PHE A 76 -18.36 -32.01 13.80
N TYR A 77 -18.98 -31.65 14.93
CA TYR A 77 -19.92 -32.50 15.65
C TYR A 77 -21.27 -31.81 15.85
N LYS A 78 -22.38 -32.52 15.55
CA LYS A 78 -23.75 -32.00 15.78
C LYS A 78 -24.10 -31.82 17.25
N VAL A 79 -23.42 -32.55 18.15
CA VAL A 79 -23.65 -32.45 19.59
C VAL A 79 -23.22 -31.08 20.14
N LEU A 80 -22.19 -30.49 19.52
CA LEU A 80 -21.74 -29.14 19.80
C LEU A 80 -22.67 -28.16 19.05
N ARG A 81 -23.36 -27.29 19.77
CA ARG A 81 -24.46 -26.46 19.20
C ARG A 81 -24.12 -24.99 19.00
N ASP A 82 -23.29 -24.42 19.86
CA ASP A 82 -22.94 -23.01 19.84
C ASP A 82 -21.53 -22.77 20.42
N PHE A 83 -21.05 -21.53 20.30
CA PHE A 83 -19.74 -21.11 20.77
C PHE A 83 -19.53 -21.31 22.28
N LYS A 84 -20.56 -21.12 23.12
CA LYS A 84 -20.45 -21.25 24.58
C LYS A 84 -20.45 -22.73 25.01
N GLY A 85 -21.33 -23.53 24.43
CA GLY A 85 -21.51 -24.95 24.73
C GLY A 85 -20.36 -25.84 24.28
N GLN A 86 -19.52 -25.37 23.35
CA GLN A 86 -18.35 -26.12 22.88
C GLN A 86 -17.40 -26.50 24.04
N ARG A 87 -17.12 -25.58 24.97
CA ARG A 87 -16.11 -25.78 26.03
C ARG A 87 -16.38 -27.00 26.91
N SER A 88 -17.64 -27.23 27.29
CA SER A 88 -18.00 -28.25 28.27
C SER A 88 -17.91 -29.68 27.72
N GLN A 89 -18.14 -29.87 26.42
CA GLN A 89 -18.18 -31.19 25.79
C GLN A 89 -16.92 -31.53 24.99
N GLN A 90 -16.10 -30.53 24.65
CA GLN A 90 -14.89 -30.72 23.85
C GLN A 90 -13.87 -31.65 24.52
N ALA A 91 -13.69 -31.54 25.83
CA ALA A 91 -12.75 -32.37 26.58
C ALA A 91 -13.13 -33.87 26.55
N GLU A 92 -14.43 -34.18 26.63
CA GLU A 92 -14.91 -35.56 26.57
C GLU A 92 -14.73 -36.15 25.17
N ILE A 93 -15.05 -35.37 24.13
CA ILE A 93 -14.83 -35.77 22.73
C ILE A 93 -13.34 -36.01 22.47
N LEU A 94 -12.46 -35.12 22.93
CA LEU A 94 -11.01 -35.28 22.79
C LEU A 94 -10.49 -36.54 23.50
N ARG A 95 -11.03 -36.86 24.68
CA ARG A 95 -10.69 -38.08 25.40
C ARG A 95 -11.09 -39.33 24.62
N ASP A 96 -12.32 -39.37 24.09
CA ASP A 96 -12.79 -40.47 23.24
C ASP A 96 -11.91 -40.63 21.99
N ILE A 97 -11.67 -39.54 21.25
CA ILE A 97 -10.76 -39.52 20.08
C ILE A 97 -9.39 -40.11 20.44
N ARG A 98 -8.80 -39.68 21.57
CA ARG A 98 -7.49 -40.16 22.02
C ARG A 98 -7.51 -41.65 22.30
N THR A 99 -8.48 -42.14 23.07
CA THR A 99 -8.61 -43.56 23.41
C THR A 99 -8.78 -44.41 22.16
N GLN A 100 -9.63 -44.00 21.21
CA GLN A 100 -9.85 -44.77 19.98
C GLN A 100 -8.62 -44.78 19.07
N LEU A 101 -7.93 -43.64 18.91
CA LEU A 101 -6.71 -43.59 18.09
C LEU A 101 -5.56 -44.40 18.69
N GLN A 102 -5.42 -44.41 20.03
CA GLN A 102 -4.41 -45.25 20.72
C GLN A 102 -4.71 -46.75 20.56
N ALA A 103 -5.98 -47.14 20.66
CA ALA A 103 -6.40 -48.52 20.47
C ALA A 103 -6.30 -48.98 19.00
N TRP A 104 -6.56 -48.08 18.05
CA TRP A 104 -6.51 -48.38 16.61
C TRP A 104 -5.08 -48.45 16.06
N TRP A 105 -4.17 -47.60 16.54
CA TRP A 105 -2.80 -47.51 16.03
C TRP A 105 -1.87 -48.55 16.67
N GLN A 106 -2.11 -49.83 16.38
CA GLN A 106 -1.29 -50.95 16.87
C GLN A 106 -0.27 -51.44 15.82
N GLU A 107 -0.43 -51.10 14.54
CA GLU A 107 0.56 -51.38 13.47
C GLU A 107 0.81 -50.16 12.56
N PRO A 108 2.06 -49.93 12.10
CA PRO A 108 2.42 -48.77 11.29
C PRO A 108 1.80 -48.83 9.88
N LEU A 109 1.05 -47.78 9.50
CA LEU A 109 0.55 -47.62 8.14
C LEU A 109 1.67 -47.16 7.19
N SER A 110 1.97 -47.98 6.19
CA SER A 110 2.64 -47.56 4.95
C SER A 110 3.91 -46.71 5.13
N GLY A 111 4.78 -47.06 6.08
CA GLY A 111 6.05 -46.36 6.31
C GLY A 111 5.94 -45.09 7.17
N LEU A 112 4.85 -44.91 7.93
CA LEU A 112 4.71 -43.85 8.92
C LEU A 112 4.43 -44.43 10.32
N SER A 113 5.01 -43.81 11.34
CA SER A 113 4.72 -44.07 12.75
C SER A 113 3.96 -42.89 13.36
N LEU A 114 2.95 -43.17 14.19
CA LEU A 114 2.18 -42.16 14.92
C LEU A 114 2.70 -42.04 16.35
N GLN A 115 3.00 -40.83 16.78
CA GLN A 115 3.45 -40.49 18.12
C GLN A 115 2.47 -39.51 18.75
N PHE A 116 2.12 -39.73 20.02
CA PHE A 116 1.34 -38.78 20.80
C PHE A 116 2.30 -37.82 21.48
N THR A 117 2.13 -36.51 21.27
CA THR A 117 2.97 -35.48 21.86
C THR A 117 2.37 -34.92 23.15
N GLU A 118 3.18 -34.21 23.93
CA GLU A 118 2.69 -33.42 25.06
C GLU A 118 1.57 -32.49 24.62
N GLN A 119 0.50 -32.41 25.43
CA GLN A 119 -0.69 -31.64 25.11
C GLN A 119 -0.52 -30.21 25.63
N ASN A 120 -0.11 -29.32 24.75
CA ASN A 120 0.10 -27.91 25.08
C ASN A 120 -1.14 -27.04 24.80
N ARG A 121 -2.21 -27.65 24.26
CA ARG A 121 -3.49 -26.98 23.98
C ARG A 121 -4.66 -27.78 24.55
N PRO A 122 -5.51 -27.19 25.41
CA PRO A 122 -6.62 -27.90 26.04
C PRO A 122 -7.75 -28.27 25.06
N ASN A 123 -7.81 -27.61 23.90
CA ASN A 123 -8.88 -27.75 22.89
C ASN A 123 -8.46 -28.57 21.66
N ALA A 124 -7.28 -29.20 21.67
CA ALA A 124 -6.76 -29.96 20.55
C ALA A 124 -6.11 -31.26 21.03
N LEU A 125 -6.18 -32.32 20.21
CA LEU A 125 -5.34 -33.49 20.37
C LEU A 125 -4.14 -33.38 19.45
N GLN A 126 -2.94 -33.24 20.02
CA GLN A 126 -1.69 -33.14 19.26
C GLN A 126 -1.07 -34.53 19.03
N LEU A 127 -0.72 -34.79 17.77
CA LEU A 127 -0.15 -36.03 17.27
C LEU A 127 1.00 -35.70 16.32
N ARG A 128 1.94 -36.62 16.11
CA ARG A 128 3.02 -36.49 15.13
C ARG A 128 3.11 -37.75 14.27
N LEU A 129 3.08 -37.58 12.96
CA LEU A 129 3.41 -38.64 12.01
C LEU A 129 4.88 -38.52 11.61
N VAL A 130 5.66 -39.58 11.81
CA VAL A 130 7.09 -39.62 11.45
C VAL A 130 7.32 -40.70 10.40
N SER A 131 8.02 -40.36 9.32
CA SER A 131 8.48 -41.32 8.31
C SER A 131 9.40 -42.37 8.93
N THR A 132 9.34 -43.62 8.45
CA THR A 132 10.15 -44.73 8.97
C THR A 132 11.66 -44.53 8.78
N ASP A 133 12.07 -43.70 7.83
CA ASP A 133 13.46 -43.27 7.63
C ASP A 133 13.87 -42.09 8.54
N LEU A 134 12.95 -41.62 9.40
CA LEU A 134 13.08 -40.48 10.31
C LEU A 134 13.47 -39.15 9.63
N SER A 135 13.40 -39.08 8.30
CA SER A 135 13.85 -37.91 7.54
C SER A 135 12.83 -36.78 7.52
N SER A 136 11.55 -37.11 7.73
CA SER A 136 10.41 -36.18 7.60
C SER A 136 9.32 -36.49 8.63
N TRP A 137 8.69 -35.45 9.18
CA TRP A 137 7.55 -35.57 10.09
C TRP A 137 6.46 -34.54 9.77
N VAL A 138 5.26 -34.79 10.28
CA VAL A 138 4.10 -33.89 10.23
C VAL A 138 3.46 -33.81 11.60
N ASP A 139 3.25 -32.60 12.08
CA ASP A 139 2.49 -32.34 13.30
C ASP A 139 1.00 -32.24 12.95
N ILE A 140 0.17 -33.05 13.61
CA ILE A 140 -1.28 -33.08 13.41
C ILE A 140 -1.97 -32.59 14.69
N SER A 141 -2.88 -31.63 14.54
CA SER A 141 -3.79 -31.19 15.60
C SER A 141 -5.23 -31.59 15.23
N VAL A 142 -5.84 -32.48 16.01
CA VAL A 142 -7.27 -32.82 15.84
C VAL A 142 -8.11 -31.88 16.69
N LEU A 143 -9.03 -31.16 16.05
CA LEU A 143 -9.80 -30.05 16.62
C LEU A 143 -11.31 -30.34 16.52
N PRO A 144 -11.95 -30.88 17.58
CA PRO A 144 -13.39 -31.04 17.61
C PRO A 144 -14.08 -29.69 17.78
N THR A 145 -15.03 -29.37 16.90
CA THR A 145 -15.74 -28.08 16.92
C THR A 145 -17.19 -28.20 16.44
N PHE A 146 -18.01 -27.17 16.63
CA PHE A 146 -19.33 -27.11 16.01
C PHE A 146 -19.29 -26.41 14.66
N ASP A 147 -20.29 -26.68 13.83
CA ASP A 147 -20.36 -26.14 12.47
C ASP A 147 -21.06 -24.78 12.47
N ALA A 148 -20.30 -23.71 12.76
CA ALA A 148 -20.85 -22.35 12.84
C ALA A 148 -21.28 -21.78 11.49
N VAL A 149 -20.73 -22.30 10.40
CA VAL A 149 -20.85 -21.73 9.06
C VAL A 149 -21.69 -22.62 8.13
N GLY A 150 -21.78 -23.92 8.44
CA GLY A 150 -22.44 -24.90 7.60
C GLY A 150 -21.64 -25.26 6.34
N GLN A 151 -22.30 -25.92 5.40
CA GLN A 151 -21.74 -26.16 4.07
C GLN A 151 -21.84 -24.86 3.25
N LEU A 152 -20.70 -24.22 2.99
CA LEU A 152 -20.62 -23.08 2.08
C LEU A 152 -20.18 -23.52 0.69
N ASN A 153 -20.76 -22.93 -0.35
CA ASN A 153 -20.15 -22.93 -1.67
C ASN A 153 -18.97 -21.95 -1.69
N SER A 154 -18.08 -22.09 -2.67
CA SER A 154 -16.80 -21.35 -2.76
C SER A 154 -16.94 -19.81 -2.83
N SER A 155 -18.15 -19.29 -3.03
CA SER A 155 -18.46 -17.86 -3.21
C SER A 155 -19.39 -17.26 -2.14
N ASP A 156 -19.93 -18.06 -1.22
CA ASP A 156 -20.93 -17.59 -0.26
C ASP A 156 -20.28 -16.94 0.97
N LYS A 157 -20.73 -15.71 1.31
CA LYS A 157 -20.33 -15.05 2.56
C LYS A 157 -21.10 -15.64 3.73
N PRO A 158 -20.45 -15.85 4.90
CA PRO A 158 -21.18 -16.21 6.11
C PRO A 158 -22.25 -15.18 6.46
N GLN A 159 -23.36 -15.65 7.00
CA GLN A 159 -24.42 -14.79 7.50
C GLN A 159 -23.91 -13.93 8.68
N PRO A 160 -24.20 -12.62 8.74
CA PRO A 160 -23.70 -11.74 9.81
C PRO A 160 -24.02 -12.21 11.24
N GLN A 161 -25.11 -12.97 11.41
CA GLN A 161 -25.53 -13.57 12.68
C GLN A 161 -24.49 -14.55 13.25
N VAL A 162 -23.71 -15.22 12.39
CA VAL A 162 -22.62 -16.12 12.81
C VAL A 162 -21.59 -15.33 13.62
N TYR A 163 -21.14 -14.20 13.08
CA TYR A 163 -20.17 -13.34 13.76
C TYR A 163 -20.78 -12.59 14.95
N SER A 164 -22.04 -12.17 14.87
CA SER A 164 -22.72 -11.56 16.01
C SER A 164 -22.82 -12.53 17.20
N SER A 165 -23.09 -13.81 16.93
CA SER A 165 -23.12 -14.88 17.94
C SER A 165 -21.73 -15.17 18.50
N LEU A 166 -20.69 -15.18 17.64
CA LEU A 166 -19.30 -15.28 18.06
C LEU A 166 -18.93 -14.15 19.03
N LEU A 167 -19.23 -12.90 18.68
CA LEU A 167 -18.92 -11.74 19.52
C LEU A 167 -19.70 -11.76 20.85
N SER A 168 -20.94 -12.22 20.83
CA SER A 168 -21.80 -12.34 22.02
C SER A 168 -21.43 -13.53 22.92
N SER A 169 -20.59 -14.45 22.44
CA SER A 169 -20.13 -15.61 23.21
C SER A 169 -19.21 -15.23 24.37
N GLY A 170 -18.51 -14.08 24.26
CA GLY A 170 -17.46 -13.70 25.21
C GLY A 170 -16.16 -14.50 25.05
N CYS A 171 -15.95 -15.10 23.87
CA CYS A 171 -14.75 -15.88 23.57
C CYS A 171 -13.47 -15.03 23.59
N GLN A 172 -12.35 -15.70 23.84
CA GLN A 172 -11.03 -15.13 23.64
C GLN A 172 -10.73 -14.97 22.15
N ALA A 173 -9.74 -14.13 21.83
CA ALA A 173 -9.34 -13.88 20.45
C ALA A 173 -8.90 -15.19 19.75
N GLY A 174 -9.55 -15.54 18.64
CA GLY A 174 -9.24 -16.75 17.87
C GLY A 174 -9.57 -18.07 18.55
N GLU A 175 -10.28 -18.06 19.69
CA GLU A 175 -10.63 -19.28 20.42
C GLU A 175 -11.40 -20.29 19.56
N HIS A 176 -12.29 -19.79 18.70
CA HIS A 176 -13.10 -20.58 17.79
C HIS A 176 -12.63 -20.51 16.34
N ALA A 177 -11.36 -20.17 16.09
CA ALA A 177 -10.80 -20.09 14.73
C ALA A 177 -11.02 -21.39 13.92
N ALA A 178 -11.02 -22.55 14.59
CA ALA A 178 -11.31 -23.85 13.98
C ALA A 178 -12.69 -23.91 13.30
N CYS A 179 -13.71 -23.18 13.79
CA CYS A 179 -15.02 -23.10 13.15
C CYS A 179 -14.95 -22.50 11.74
N PHE A 180 -13.92 -21.70 11.46
CA PHE A 180 -13.76 -20.94 10.22
C PHE A 180 -12.63 -21.48 9.32
N THR A 181 -12.09 -22.66 9.63
CA THR A 181 -10.93 -23.23 8.92
C THR A 181 -11.13 -23.37 7.41
N GLU A 182 -12.35 -23.66 6.94
CA GLU A 182 -12.60 -23.71 5.51
C GLU A 182 -12.49 -22.34 4.83
N LEU A 183 -12.93 -21.28 5.49
CA LEU A 183 -12.80 -19.92 4.98
C LEU A 183 -11.33 -19.50 4.93
N GLN A 184 -10.56 -19.79 5.99
CA GLN A 184 -9.11 -19.54 6.04
C GLN A 184 -8.39 -20.29 4.91
N ARG A 185 -8.72 -21.59 4.77
CA ARG A 185 -8.18 -22.45 3.71
C ARG A 185 -8.49 -21.90 2.34
N ASN A 186 -9.75 -21.57 2.05
CA ASN A 186 -10.18 -21.08 0.75
C ASN A 186 -9.54 -19.72 0.42
N PHE A 187 -9.41 -18.85 1.43
CA PHE A 187 -8.78 -17.53 1.28
C PHE A 187 -7.32 -17.61 0.80
N VAL A 188 -6.55 -18.57 1.31
CA VAL A 188 -5.16 -18.81 0.88
C VAL A 188 -5.13 -19.67 -0.39
N ASN A 189 -6.01 -20.66 -0.52
CA ASN A 189 -5.93 -21.61 -1.63
C ASN A 189 -6.31 -21.02 -2.99
N LYS A 190 -7.15 -19.98 -3.04
CA LYS A 190 -7.50 -19.26 -4.26
C LYS A 190 -6.34 -18.44 -4.85
N ARG A 191 -5.21 -18.34 -4.15
CA ARG A 191 -4.06 -17.53 -4.56
C ARG A 191 -3.18 -18.25 -5.59
N PRO A 192 -2.53 -17.52 -6.52
CA PRO A 192 -1.68 -18.12 -7.53
C PRO A 192 -0.55 -18.97 -6.94
N VAL A 193 -0.13 -20.01 -7.66
CA VAL A 193 0.95 -20.92 -7.24
C VAL A 193 2.25 -20.15 -6.95
N LYS A 194 2.56 -19.12 -7.75
CA LYS A 194 3.75 -18.29 -7.54
C LYS A 194 3.69 -17.47 -6.25
N LEU A 195 2.51 -17.01 -5.83
CA LEU A 195 2.33 -16.36 -4.53
C LEU A 195 2.50 -17.35 -3.37
N LYS A 196 2.01 -18.59 -3.51
CA LYS A 196 2.26 -19.64 -2.52
C LYS A 196 3.75 -19.96 -2.38
N ASN A 197 4.50 -19.98 -3.49
CA ASN A 197 5.96 -20.13 -3.45
C ASN A 197 6.64 -19.00 -2.65
N LEU A 198 6.20 -17.75 -2.82
CA LEU A 198 6.68 -16.63 -2.02
C LEU A 198 6.38 -16.82 -0.52
N MET A 199 5.20 -17.34 -0.16
CA MET A 199 4.89 -17.68 1.23
C MET A 199 5.84 -18.73 1.79
N LEU A 200 6.20 -19.76 1.00
CA LEU A 200 7.19 -20.77 1.42
C LEU A 200 8.55 -20.11 1.71
N LEU A 201 8.98 -19.19 0.85
CA LEU A 201 10.23 -18.46 1.02
C LEU A 201 10.24 -17.62 2.30
N VAL A 202 9.16 -16.87 2.54
CA VAL A 202 9.00 -16.04 3.75
C VAL A 202 8.95 -16.88 5.02
N LYS A 203 8.23 -18.00 4.99
CA LYS A 203 8.16 -18.93 6.13
C LYS A 203 9.50 -19.61 6.38
N HIS A 204 10.27 -19.94 5.34
CA HIS A 204 11.64 -20.46 5.48
C HIS A 204 12.55 -19.45 6.19
N TRP A 205 12.52 -18.19 5.75
CA TRP A 205 13.24 -17.10 6.44
C TRP A 205 12.79 -16.95 7.90
N TYR A 206 11.46 -16.91 8.15
CA TYR A 206 10.89 -16.82 9.49
C TYR A 206 11.41 -17.94 10.41
N ARG A 207 11.52 -19.17 9.92
CA ARG A 207 12.07 -20.31 10.69
C ARG A 207 13.54 -20.14 11.01
N GLN A 208 14.34 -19.61 10.08
CA GLN A 208 15.75 -19.33 10.34
C GLN A 208 15.91 -18.32 11.47
N VAL A 209 15.04 -17.30 11.53
CA VAL A 209 15.00 -16.34 12.63
C VAL A 209 14.52 -16.99 13.92
N ALA A 210 13.41 -17.73 13.90
CA ALA A 210 12.86 -18.40 15.07
C ALA A 210 13.85 -19.42 15.69
N ALA A 211 14.64 -20.12 14.89
CA ALA A 211 15.66 -21.05 15.38
C ALA A 211 16.84 -20.35 16.09
N ARG A 212 17.07 -19.07 15.82
CA ARG A 212 18.07 -18.23 16.51
C ARG A 212 17.51 -17.66 17.82
N ASP A 213 16.18 -17.57 17.95
CA ASP A 213 15.48 -17.07 19.14
C ASP A 213 15.39 -18.13 20.26
N LYS A 214 16.53 -18.68 20.69
CA LYS A 214 16.58 -19.71 21.75
C LYS A 214 16.26 -19.18 23.16
N GLY A 215 16.02 -17.86 23.32
CA GLY A 215 15.76 -17.19 24.61
C GLY A 215 14.39 -16.51 24.74
N GLY A 216 13.57 -16.50 23.68
CA GLY A 216 12.26 -15.81 23.64
C GLY A 216 11.20 -16.42 24.56
N GLU A 217 11.20 -17.74 24.76
CA GLU A 217 10.25 -18.43 25.66
C GLU A 217 10.46 -18.08 27.13
N ALA A 218 11.70 -17.84 27.56
CA ALA A 218 12.03 -17.45 28.94
C ALA A 218 11.74 -15.97 29.25
N THR A 219 11.62 -15.12 28.22
CA THR A 219 11.42 -13.67 28.33
C THR A 219 9.98 -13.22 28.04
N GLY A 220 9.08 -14.15 27.70
CA GLY A 220 7.67 -13.86 27.43
C GLY A 220 7.41 -13.14 26.10
N THR A 221 8.40 -13.04 25.20
CA THR A 221 8.28 -12.34 23.92
C THR A 221 8.18 -13.33 22.76
N THR A 222 7.05 -14.04 22.65
CA THR A 222 6.83 -15.01 21.57
C THR A 222 6.68 -14.31 20.21
N LEU A 223 7.32 -14.85 19.18
CA LEU A 223 7.13 -14.40 17.79
C LEU A 223 5.67 -14.63 17.32
N PRO A 224 5.16 -13.82 16.37
CA PRO A 224 3.84 -14.04 15.80
C PRO A 224 3.78 -15.38 15.04
N PRO A 225 2.62 -16.04 14.95
CA PRO A 225 2.48 -17.29 14.22
C PRO A 225 2.86 -17.10 12.74
N ALA A 226 3.43 -18.14 12.11
CA ALA A 226 3.79 -18.12 10.69
C ALA A 226 2.61 -17.74 9.76
N TYR A 227 1.38 -18.03 10.19
CA TYR A 227 0.15 -17.62 9.51
C TYR A 227 0.02 -16.09 9.36
N ALA A 228 0.52 -15.30 10.31
CA ALA A 228 0.57 -13.84 10.18
C ALA A 228 1.43 -13.39 8.99
N LEU A 229 2.55 -14.09 8.74
CA LEU A 229 3.41 -13.79 7.60
C LEU A 229 2.81 -14.28 6.28
N GLU A 230 2.05 -15.38 6.28
CA GLU A 230 1.25 -15.80 5.12
C GLU A 230 0.23 -14.72 4.73
N LEU A 231 -0.48 -14.17 5.72
CA LEU A 231 -1.44 -13.08 5.50
C LEU A 231 -0.77 -11.78 5.05
N LEU A 232 0.37 -11.41 5.66
CA LEU A 232 1.13 -10.23 5.25
C LEU A 232 1.67 -10.37 3.82
N THR A 233 2.06 -11.58 3.41
CA THR A 233 2.45 -11.92 2.03
C THR A 233 1.30 -11.70 1.05
N ILE A 234 0.08 -12.15 1.42
CA ILE A 234 -1.13 -11.91 0.61
C ILE A 234 -1.41 -10.41 0.51
N PHE A 235 -1.33 -9.70 1.62
CA PHE A 235 -1.55 -8.25 1.65
C PHE A 235 -0.57 -7.51 0.73
N ALA A 236 0.73 -7.82 0.85
CA ALA A 236 1.76 -7.22 -0.01
C ALA A 236 1.49 -7.46 -1.50
N TRP A 237 1.10 -8.68 -1.87
CA TRP A 237 0.78 -9.01 -3.25
C TRP A 237 -0.52 -8.35 -3.73
N ASP A 238 -1.59 -8.37 -2.92
CA ASP A 238 -2.89 -7.76 -3.24
C ASP A 238 -2.75 -6.24 -3.48
N GLN A 239 -1.89 -5.55 -2.72
CA GLN A 239 -1.74 -4.08 -2.79
C GLN A 239 -0.64 -3.61 -3.75
N GLY A 240 0.39 -4.41 -3.99
CA GLY A 240 1.60 -3.98 -4.68
C GLY A 240 1.85 -4.64 -6.04
N CYS A 241 1.33 -5.84 -6.27
CA CYS A 241 1.64 -6.64 -7.44
C CYS A 241 0.39 -7.02 -8.24
N GLY A 242 -0.50 -7.83 -7.66
CA GLY A 242 -1.74 -8.31 -8.29
C GLY A 242 -1.57 -9.18 -9.55
N LYS A 243 -0.33 -9.56 -9.91
CA LYS A 243 -0.01 -10.29 -11.14
C LYS A 243 0.39 -11.73 -10.86
N GLU A 244 0.15 -12.63 -11.81
CA GLU A 244 0.59 -14.04 -11.72
C GLU A 244 2.11 -14.19 -11.81
N GLY A 245 2.75 -13.41 -12.69
CA GLY A 245 4.20 -13.35 -12.84
C GLY A 245 4.82 -12.16 -12.12
N PHE A 246 5.76 -12.43 -11.21
CA PHE A 246 6.55 -11.42 -10.49
C PHE A 246 7.90 -11.98 -10.03
N SER A 247 8.79 -11.11 -9.53
CA SER A 247 10.08 -11.48 -8.97
C SER A 247 9.97 -11.87 -7.49
N MET A 248 10.52 -13.03 -7.11
CA MET A 248 10.54 -13.48 -5.71
C MET A 248 11.30 -12.52 -4.80
N ALA A 249 12.39 -11.94 -5.29
CA ALA A 249 13.22 -11.00 -4.52
C ALA A 249 12.48 -9.69 -4.23
N GLU A 250 11.74 -9.15 -5.20
CA GLU A 250 10.91 -7.95 -4.99
C GLU A 250 9.80 -8.21 -3.98
N GLY A 251 9.12 -9.37 -4.09
CA GLY A 251 8.08 -9.78 -3.17
C GLY A 251 8.60 -9.98 -1.74
N LEU A 252 9.72 -10.70 -1.59
CA LEU A 252 10.38 -10.92 -0.31
C LEU A 252 10.80 -9.60 0.32
N ARG A 253 11.46 -8.72 -0.46
CA ARG A 253 11.85 -7.39 0.03
C ARG A 253 10.64 -6.60 0.53
N THR A 254 9.55 -6.59 -0.22
CA THR A 254 8.32 -5.86 0.17
C THR A 254 7.82 -6.31 1.54
N ILE A 255 7.80 -7.62 1.78
CA ILE A 255 7.30 -8.20 3.04
C ILE A 255 8.23 -7.88 4.21
N LEU A 256 9.55 -7.96 4.01
CA LEU A 256 10.55 -7.58 5.01
C LEU A 256 10.45 -6.11 5.40
N ARG A 257 10.15 -5.22 4.45
CA ARG A 257 9.92 -3.80 4.73
C ARG A 257 8.65 -3.56 5.54
N LEU A 258 7.57 -4.26 5.22
CA LEU A 258 6.35 -4.22 6.03
C LEU A 258 6.59 -4.72 7.46
N ILE A 259 7.41 -5.76 7.64
CA ILE A 259 7.84 -6.25 8.96
C ILE A 259 8.64 -5.16 9.72
N GLN A 260 9.56 -4.46 9.07
CA GLN A 260 10.27 -3.34 9.69
C GLN A 260 9.31 -2.21 10.12
N GLN A 261 8.22 -2.01 9.37
CA GLN A 261 7.14 -1.06 9.66
C GLN A 261 6.02 -1.62 10.57
N HIS A 262 6.28 -2.69 11.34
CA HIS A 262 5.26 -3.36 12.16
C HIS A 262 4.48 -2.45 13.11
N GLN A 263 5.09 -1.36 13.59
CA GLN A 263 4.44 -0.38 14.47
C GLN A 263 3.31 0.42 13.78
N SER A 264 3.22 0.32 12.46
CA SER A 264 2.19 0.97 11.66
C SER A 264 1.27 -0.01 10.92
N LEU A 265 1.52 -1.33 11.02
CA LEU A 265 0.77 -2.36 10.29
C LEU A 265 -0.68 -2.45 10.76
N CYS A 266 -1.60 -2.15 9.85
CA CYS A 266 -3.04 -2.28 10.04
C CYS A 266 -3.66 -2.97 8.81
N VAL A 267 -3.79 -4.29 8.90
CA VAL A 267 -4.16 -5.18 7.81
C VAL A 267 -5.40 -5.99 8.20
N TYR A 268 -6.44 -5.91 7.39
CA TYR A 268 -7.62 -6.78 7.47
C TYR A 268 -8.35 -6.83 6.13
N TRP A 269 -9.22 -7.83 5.98
CA TRP A 269 -10.05 -8.00 4.78
C TRP A 269 -11.52 -8.02 5.15
N THR A 270 -12.37 -7.53 4.26
CA THR A 270 -13.83 -7.55 4.42
C THR A 270 -14.51 -8.61 3.55
N VAL A 271 -13.78 -9.70 3.28
CA VAL A 271 -14.23 -10.78 2.41
C VAL A 271 -15.35 -11.61 3.05
N ASN A 272 -15.23 -11.95 4.33
CA ASN A 272 -16.21 -12.79 5.04
C ASN A 272 -17.06 -12.00 6.05
N TYR A 273 -16.49 -10.94 6.64
CA TYR A 273 -17.20 -10.01 7.54
C TYR A 273 -17.08 -8.58 7.02
N SER A 274 -18.02 -7.69 7.35
CA SER A 274 -18.11 -6.34 6.77
C SER A 274 -18.45 -5.29 7.81
N VAL A 275 -17.97 -4.06 7.59
CA VAL A 275 -18.33 -2.86 8.35
C VAL A 275 -19.75 -2.34 8.05
N GLN A 276 -20.47 -2.98 7.13
CA GLN A 276 -21.88 -2.68 6.87
C GLN A 276 -22.78 -3.17 8.00
N ASP A 277 -22.42 -4.28 8.66
CA ASP A 277 -23.12 -4.77 9.84
C ASP A 277 -22.75 -3.92 11.08
N PRO A 278 -23.72 -3.38 11.83
CA PRO A 278 -23.43 -2.48 12.96
C PRO A 278 -22.60 -3.12 14.08
N VAL A 279 -22.83 -4.40 14.38
CA VAL A 279 -22.14 -5.12 15.46
C VAL A 279 -20.69 -5.37 15.08
N LEU A 280 -20.47 -5.86 13.86
CA LEU A 280 -19.13 -6.07 13.29
C LEU A 280 -18.37 -4.76 13.12
N ARG A 281 -19.03 -3.69 12.67
CA ARG A 281 -18.40 -2.36 12.58
C ARG A 281 -17.92 -1.87 13.94
N ALA A 282 -18.76 -1.95 14.96
CA ALA A 282 -18.39 -1.54 16.32
C ALA A 282 -17.20 -2.36 16.83
N HIS A 283 -17.18 -3.67 16.57
CA HIS A 283 -16.06 -4.53 16.94
C HIS A 283 -14.78 -4.19 16.17
N LEU A 284 -14.84 -4.02 14.86
CA LEU A 284 -13.69 -3.66 14.03
C LEU A 284 -13.11 -2.30 14.44
N LEU A 285 -13.94 -1.30 14.72
CA LEU A 285 -13.48 -0.01 15.24
C LEU A 285 -12.72 -0.15 16.57
N ARG A 286 -13.17 -1.04 17.47
CA ARG A 286 -12.42 -1.35 18.71
C ARG A 286 -11.10 -2.06 18.42
N GLN A 287 -11.03 -2.95 17.43
CA GLN A 287 -9.77 -3.58 17.01
C GLN A 287 -8.80 -2.55 16.44
N LEU A 288 -9.29 -1.59 15.65
CA LEU A 288 -8.48 -0.53 15.03
C LEU A 288 -7.81 0.41 16.05
N GLN A 289 -8.40 0.54 17.25
CA GLN A 289 -7.83 1.29 18.39
C GLN A 289 -6.71 0.57 19.14
N LYS A 290 -6.54 -0.75 18.93
CA LYS A 290 -5.49 -1.52 19.60
C LYS A 290 -4.10 -1.16 19.09
N ALA A 291 -3.10 -1.47 19.92
CA ALA A 291 -1.70 -1.34 19.54
C ALA A 291 -1.38 -2.15 18.27
N ARG A 292 -0.48 -1.61 17.46
CA ARG A 292 0.03 -2.25 16.26
C ARG A 292 1.13 -3.27 16.62
N PRO A 293 1.33 -4.32 15.80
CA PRO A 293 0.67 -4.61 14.53
C PRO A 293 -0.75 -5.20 14.72
N LEU A 294 -1.64 -4.81 13.82
CA LEU A 294 -2.96 -5.39 13.66
C LEU A 294 -3.01 -6.13 12.33
N VAL A 295 -3.08 -7.46 12.39
CA VAL A 295 -3.31 -8.33 11.24
C VAL A 295 -4.49 -9.22 11.59
N LEU A 296 -5.70 -8.85 11.16
CA LEU A 296 -6.90 -9.63 11.44
C LEU A 296 -7.02 -10.80 10.48
N ASP A 297 -7.37 -11.97 11.00
CA ASP A 297 -7.71 -13.13 10.18
C ASP A 297 -8.90 -12.78 9.26
N PRO A 298 -8.80 -13.00 7.94
CA PRO A 298 -9.91 -12.78 7.01
C PRO A 298 -11.16 -13.63 7.29
N ALA A 299 -11.06 -14.68 8.10
CA ALA A 299 -12.15 -15.59 8.44
C ALA A 299 -12.74 -15.36 9.84
N ASP A 300 -11.93 -14.94 10.81
CA ASP A 300 -12.32 -14.66 12.20
C ASP A 300 -11.97 -13.21 12.61
N PRO A 301 -12.96 -12.31 12.74
CA PRO A 301 -12.72 -10.91 13.08
C PRO A 301 -12.26 -10.71 14.53
N THR A 302 -12.28 -11.74 15.38
CA THR A 302 -11.78 -11.68 16.76
C THR A 302 -10.27 -11.91 16.84
N TRP A 303 -9.69 -12.57 15.83
CA TRP A 303 -8.32 -13.04 15.87
C TRP A 303 -7.35 -12.06 15.19
N ASN A 304 -6.65 -11.27 16.01
CA ASN A 304 -5.46 -10.56 15.55
C ASN A 304 -4.28 -11.54 15.54
N VAL A 305 -4.00 -12.15 14.38
CA VAL A 305 -2.87 -13.06 14.21
C VAL A 305 -1.52 -12.34 14.29
N GLY A 306 -1.52 -11.02 14.21
CA GLY A 306 -0.32 -10.20 14.35
C GLY A 306 0.19 -10.06 15.80
N GLN A 307 -0.52 -10.56 16.80
CA GLN A 307 -0.04 -10.51 18.19
C GLN A 307 1.28 -11.28 18.35
N GLY A 308 2.22 -10.69 19.09
CA GLY A 308 3.56 -11.21 19.30
C GLY A 308 4.64 -10.14 19.19
N SER A 309 5.90 -10.50 19.42
CA SER A 309 7.04 -9.60 19.26
C SER A 309 7.53 -9.59 17.81
N TRP A 310 7.48 -8.42 17.16
CA TRP A 310 7.99 -8.22 15.79
C TRP A 310 9.39 -7.60 15.75
N LYS A 311 9.96 -7.24 16.92
CA LYS A 311 11.24 -6.55 17.01
C LYS A 311 12.38 -7.37 16.41
N LEU A 312 12.48 -8.64 16.77
CA LEU A 312 13.51 -9.53 16.23
C LEU A 312 13.33 -9.72 14.71
N LEU A 313 12.10 -9.93 14.25
CA LEU A 313 11.80 -10.04 12.81
C LEU A 313 12.21 -8.78 12.05
N ALA A 314 11.96 -7.59 12.61
CA ALA A 314 12.36 -6.33 12.01
C ALA A 314 13.89 -6.15 11.95
N GLN A 315 14.61 -6.56 12.99
CA GLN A 315 16.08 -6.52 13.03
C GLN A 315 16.69 -7.46 11.99
N GLU A 316 16.25 -8.71 11.93
CA GLU A 316 16.74 -9.69 10.95
C GLU A 316 16.31 -9.33 9.51
N ALA A 317 15.14 -8.70 9.34
CA ALA A 317 14.69 -8.18 8.05
C ALA A 317 15.63 -7.08 7.54
N ALA A 318 16.04 -6.14 8.40
CA ALA A 318 16.98 -5.09 8.05
C ALA A 318 18.37 -5.66 7.69
N ALA A 319 18.83 -6.69 8.43
CA ALA A 319 20.10 -7.36 8.14
C ALA A 319 20.11 -8.08 6.77
N LEU A 320 18.95 -8.59 6.34
CA LEU A 320 18.82 -9.28 5.05
C LEU A 320 18.82 -8.32 3.84
N GLU A 321 18.44 -7.04 4.01
CA GLU A 321 18.35 -6.07 2.89
C GLU A 321 19.64 -5.90 2.10
N SER A 322 20.80 -6.11 2.74
CA SER A 322 22.11 -5.95 2.14
C SER A 322 22.67 -7.25 1.52
N GLN A 323 21.90 -8.34 1.53
CA GLN A 323 22.36 -9.67 1.11
C GLN A 323 22.06 -9.96 -0.37
N VAL A 324 22.77 -10.93 -0.95
CA VAL A 324 22.70 -11.24 -2.40
C VAL A 324 21.30 -11.70 -2.86
N CYS A 325 20.49 -12.24 -1.95
CA CYS A 325 19.10 -12.62 -2.23
C CYS A 325 18.18 -11.43 -2.57
N LEU A 326 18.57 -10.22 -2.15
CA LEU A 326 17.83 -8.98 -2.39
C LEU A 326 18.61 -7.98 -3.25
N GLN A 327 19.71 -8.40 -3.88
CA GLN A 327 20.48 -7.59 -4.81
C GLN A 327 20.19 -8.00 -6.27
N SER A 328 20.17 -7.02 -7.15
CA SER A 328 20.13 -7.20 -8.60
C SER A 328 21.49 -7.70 -9.11
N GLY A 329 21.54 -8.11 -10.39
CA GLY A 329 22.80 -8.50 -11.03
C GLY A 329 23.85 -7.37 -11.10
N GLU A 330 23.43 -6.11 -10.90
CA GLU A 330 24.30 -4.94 -10.86
C GLU A 330 24.75 -4.57 -9.43
N GLY A 331 24.45 -5.42 -8.43
CA GLY A 331 24.78 -5.18 -7.03
C GLY A 331 23.89 -4.14 -6.34
N THR A 332 22.84 -3.66 -7.02
CA THR A 332 21.87 -2.69 -6.45
C THR A 332 20.70 -3.41 -5.79
N PRO A 333 20.17 -2.93 -4.65
CA PRO A 333 19.03 -3.57 -3.99
C PRO A 333 17.77 -3.60 -4.89
N VAL A 334 17.09 -4.75 -5.01
CA VAL A 334 15.91 -4.93 -5.88
C VAL A 334 14.74 -4.05 -5.42
N PRO A 335 14.00 -3.35 -6.30
CA PRO A 335 12.94 -2.46 -5.86
C PRO A 335 11.80 -3.24 -5.16
N PRO A 336 11.27 -2.76 -4.02
CA PRO A 336 10.08 -3.32 -3.42
C PRO A 336 8.83 -2.86 -4.18
N TRP A 337 7.72 -3.59 -4.03
CA TRP A 337 6.43 -3.14 -4.50
C TRP A 337 5.93 -1.95 -3.68
N ASP A 338 5.12 -1.11 -4.31
CA ASP A 338 4.60 0.11 -3.70
C ASP A 338 3.39 -0.18 -2.80
N VAL A 339 3.67 -0.71 -1.60
CA VAL A 339 2.70 -1.13 -0.58
C VAL A 339 2.84 -0.29 0.68
N MET A 340 1.71 0.15 1.25
CA MET A 340 1.67 0.86 2.53
C MET A 340 1.19 -0.06 3.66
N PRO A 341 1.64 0.16 4.90
CA PRO A 341 1.28 -0.70 6.03
C PRO A 341 -0.17 -0.49 6.50
N ALA A 342 -0.86 0.54 6.02
CA ALA A 342 -2.27 0.83 6.27
C ALA A 342 -2.94 1.38 5.01
N LEU A 343 -4.24 1.12 4.85
CA LEU A 343 -5.02 1.55 3.68
C LEU A 343 -5.93 2.73 4.02
N LEU A 344 -5.95 3.76 3.15
CA LEU A 344 -6.77 4.95 3.33
C LEU A 344 -8.26 4.61 3.53
N HIS A 345 -8.84 3.78 2.66
CA HIS A 345 -10.27 3.44 2.71
C HIS A 345 -10.65 2.62 3.96
N GLN A 346 -9.65 2.04 4.66
CA GLN A 346 -9.82 1.30 5.90
C GLN A 346 -9.50 2.14 7.15
N THR A 347 -9.00 3.37 6.97
CA THR A 347 -8.66 4.27 8.06
C THR A 347 -9.93 4.97 8.56
N PRO A 348 -10.23 4.96 9.87
CA PRO A 348 -11.35 5.72 10.42
C PRO A 348 -11.26 7.21 10.08
N SER A 349 -12.40 7.86 9.80
CA SER A 349 -12.48 9.30 9.51
C SER A 349 -11.76 10.19 10.54
N ALA A 350 -11.80 9.83 11.82
CA ALA A 350 -11.14 10.55 12.91
C ALA A 350 -9.60 10.44 12.89
N ASP A 351 -9.05 9.41 12.23
CA ASP A 351 -7.61 9.11 12.20
C ASP A 351 -6.93 9.62 10.92
N LEU A 352 -7.64 10.38 10.06
CA LEU A 352 -7.07 10.86 8.79
C LEU A 352 -5.89 11.83 9.00
N ASP A 353 -5.95 12.70 10.00
CA ASP A 353 -4.81 13.57 10.35
C ASP A 353 -3.59 12.73 10.76
N LYS A 354 -3.80 11.67 11.54
CA LYS A 354 -2.74 10.72 11.95
C LYS A 354 -2.17 10.00 10.74
N PHE A 355 -3.02 9.45 9.87
CA PHE A 355 -2.63 8.78 8.63
C PHE A 355 -1.76 9.69 7.73
N ILE A 356 -2.14 10.96 7.58
CA ILE A 356 -1.34 11.93 6.81
C ILE A 356 0.03 12.10 7.45
N SER A 357 0.09 12.29 8.77
CA SER A 357 1.34 12.55 9.48
C SER A 357 2.31 11.36 9.49
N GLU A 358 1.78 10.13 9.57
CA GLU A 358 2.58 8.90 9.64
C GLU A 358 3.05 8.43 8.28
N PHE A 359 2.27 8.67 7.22
CA PHE A 359 2.49 7.99 5.94
C PHE A 359 2.63 8.89 4.71
N LEU A 360 2.06 10.10 4.73
CA LEU A 360 2.02 10.96 3.55
C LEU A 360 2.96 12.15 3.66
N GLN A 361 3.23 12.63 4.87
CA GLN A 361 4.06 13.80 5.09
C GLN A 361 5.55 13.42 5.05
N PRO A 362 6.37 14.04 4.17
CA PRO A 362 7.81 13.77 4.15
C PRO A 362 8.49 14.17 5.46
N ASP A 363 9.59 13.48 5.79
CA ASP A 363 10.35 13.73 7.01
C ASP A 363 10.97 15.15 7.01
N ARG A 364 10.88 15.84 8.15
CA ARG A 364 11.33 17.23 8.28
C ARG A 364 12.85 17.35 8.18
N HIS A 365 13.61 16.39 8.69
CA HIS A 365 15.07 16.41 8.63
C HIS A 365 15.54 16.16 7.19
N PHE A 366 14.99 15.14 6.55
CA PHE A 366 15.24 14.85 5.13
C PHE A 366 14.91 16.05 4.23
N LEU A 367 13.76 16.72 4.42
CA LEU A 367 13.40 17.91 3.65
C LEU A 367 14.42 19.06 3.80
N LYS A 368 15.06 19.21 4.97
CA LYS A 368 16.15 20.19 5.16
C LYS A 368 17.39 19.80 4.35
N GLN A 369 17.76 18.52 4.34
CA GLN A 369 18.88 18.01 3.55
C GLN A 369 18.62 18.20 2.05
N VAL A 370 17.43 17.84 1.57
CA VAL A 370 17.00 18.07 0.18
C VAL A 370 17.04 19.55 -0.16
N LYS A 371 16.52 20.43 0.71
CA LYS A 371 16.57 21.88 0.48
C LYS A 371 18.00 22.36 0.25
N LYS A 372 18.93 21.97 1.13
CA LYS A 372 20.36 22.31 1.05
C LYS A 372 20.99 21.77 -0.25
N ALA A 373 20.75 20.50 -0.58
CA ALA A 373 21.25 19.89 -1.80
C ALA A 373 20.76 20.64 -3.06
N VAL A 374 19.47 20.96 -3.10
CA VAL A 374 18.88 21.70 -4.21
C VAL A 374 19.42 23.13 -4.27
N ASP A 375 19.65 23.80 -3.14
CA ASP A 375 20.29 25.13 -3.13
C ASP A 375 21.70 25.07 -3.75
N THR A 376 22.50 24.05 -3.38
CA THR A 376 23.82 23.80 -3.99
C THR A 376 23.71 23.55 -5.50
N ILE A 377 22.78 22.70 -5.94
CA ILE A 377 22.55 22.41 -7.37
C ILE A 377 22.14 23.69 -8.12
N CYS A 378 21.23 24.48 -7.55
CA CYS A 378 20.78 25.73 -8.16
C CYS A 378 21.93 26.73 -8.33
N SER A 379 22.76 26.92 -7.32
CA SER A 379 23.95 27.80 -7.41
C SER A 379 24.94 27.27 -8.46
N PHE A 380 25.19 25.95 -8.45
CA PHE A 380 26.08 25.33 -9.43
C PHE A 380 25.60 25.56 -10.86
N LEU A 381 24.31 25.33 -11.15
CA LEU A 381 23.74 25.55 -12.47
C LEU A 381 23.82 27.02 -12.90
N LYS A 382 23.55 27.96 -11.99
CA LYS A 382 23.66 29.40 -12.29
C LYS A 382 25.08 29.82 -12.64
N GLU A 383 26.06 29.31 -11.92
CA GLU A 383 27.46 29.73 -12.04
C GLU A 383 28.21 28.99 -13.14
N ASN A 384 27.88 27.72 -13.41
CA ASN A 384 28.72 26.82 -14.22
C ASN A 384 28.07 26.33 -15.51
N CYS A 385 26.74 26.31 -15.63
CA CYS A 385 26.09 25.50 -16.66
C CYS A 385 26.36 25.96 -18.10
N PHE A 386 26.67 27.23 -18.32
CA PHE A 386 26.88 27.80 -19.66
C PHE A 386 28.07 28.78 -19.70
N GLN A 387 29.11 28.57 -18.89
CA GLN A 387 30.25 29.50 -18.78
C GLN A 387 30.93 29.83 -20.12
N ASN A 388 30.98 28.86 -21.04
CA ASN A 388 31.62 28.99 -22.35
C ASN A 388 30.62 29.25 -23.49
N SER A 389 29.41 29.72 -23.17
CA SER A 389 28.30 29.91 -24.12
C SER A 389 27.68 31.30 -23.93
N PRO A 390 27.07 31.89 -24.99
CA PRO A 390 26.30 33.13 -24.84
C PRO A 390 25.02 32.95 -24.01
N ILE A 391 24.60 31.71 -23.76
CA ILE A 391 23.43 31.40 -22.92
C ILE A 391 23.74 31.72 -21.46
N LYS A 392 22.85 32.44 -20.78
CA LYS A 392 22.92 32.69 -19.34
C LYS A 392 21.72 32.09 -18.63
N VAL A 393 21.96 31.53 -17.44
CA VAL A 393 20.87 31.16 -16.52
C VAL A 393 20.39 32.43 -15.82
N LEU A 394 19.19 32.89 -16.16
CA LEU A 394 18.59 34.09 -15.59
C LEU A 394 18.18 33.85 -14.12
N LYS A 395 17.47 32.74 -13.89
CA LYS A 395 17.07 32.28 -12.56
C LYS A 395 16.76 30.79 -12.59
N VAL A 396 16.79 30.16 -11.41
CA VAL A 396 16.39 28.76 -11.21
C VAL A 396 15.32 28.75 -10.14
N VAL A 397 14.15 28.21 -10.45
CA VAL A 397 12.98 28.22 -9.58
C VAL A 397 12.59 26.80 -9.21
N LYS A 398 12.34 26.59 -7.92
CA LYS A 398 11.77 25.35 -7.40
C LYS A 398 10.25 25.39 -7.62
N GLY A 399 9.73 24.45 -8.40
CA GLY A 399 8.33 24.21 -8.66
C GLY A 399 7.87 22.85 -8.11
N GLY A 400 6.79 22.33 -8.67
CA GLY A 400 6.24 21.03 -8.30
C GLY A 400 5.70 20.94 -6.86
N SER A 401 5.44 19.72 -6.42
CA SER A 401 4.78 19.46 -5.13
C SER A 401 5.65 19.83 -3.93
N SER A 402 6.96 19.68 -4.05
CA SER A 402 7.93 20.06 -3.02
C SER A 402 7.92 21.57 -2.75
N ALA A 403 7.94 22.41 -3.78
CA ALA A 403 7.92 23.87 -3.60
C ALA A 403 6.55 24.39 -3.15
N LYS A 404 5.46 23.75 -3.60
CA LYS A 404 4.09 24.04 -3.14
C LYS A 404 3.86 23.62 -1.68
N GLY A 405 4.73 22.78 -1.12
CA GLY A 405 4.56 22.22 0.22
C GLY A 405 3.46 21.16 0.30
N THR A 406 3.20 20.45 -0.80
CA THR A 406 2.20 19.37 -0.96
C THR A 406 2.82 18.06 -1.45
N ALA A 407 4.13 17.91 -1.24
CA ALA A 407 4.93 16.70 -1.46
C ALA A 407 4.42 15.49 -0.64
N LEU A 408 4.48 14.30 -1.24
CA LEU A 408 4.15 13.00 -0.64
C LEU A 408 5.42 12.20 -0.31
N GLN A 409 5.50 11.64 0.88
CA GLN A 409 6.62 10.80 1.31
C GLN A 409 6.92 9.68 0.29
N GLY A 410 8.19 9.57 -0.12
CA GLY A 410 8.69 8.53 -1.04
C GLY A 410 8.13 8.58 -2.46
N ARG A 411 7.31 9.60 -2.79
CA ARG A 411 6.57 9.72 -4.06
C ARG A 411 6.41 11.18 -4.50
N SER A 412 7.40 12.00 -4.15
CA SER A 412 7.35 13.45 -4.40
C SER A 412 7.96 13.81 -5.73
N ASP A 413 7.18 14.49 -6.56
CA ASP A 413 7.68 15.18 -7.76
C ASP A 413 8.05 16.63 -7.38
N ALA A 414 9.26 17.03 -7.71
CA ALA A 414 9.74 18.40 -7.63
C ALA A 414 10.19 18.88 -9.00
N ASP A 415 9.92 20.14 -9.32
CA ASP A 415 10.37 20.72 -10.58
C ASP A 415 11.51 21.69 -10.31
N LEU A 416 12.54 21.66 -11.13
CA LEU A 416 13.57 22.68 -11.20
C LEU A 416 13.49 23.38 -12.56
N VAL A 417 12.83 24.53 -12.55
CA VAL A 417 12.65 25.33 -13.77
C VAL A 417 13.85 26.25 -13.95
N VAL A 418 14.59 26.05 -15.03
CA VAL A 418 15.82 26.79 -15.37
C VAL A 418 15.47 27.81 -16.44
N PHE A 419 15.45 29.08 -16.06
CA PHE A 419 15.14 30.17 -16.98
C PHE A 419 16.39 30.62 -17.73
N LEU A 420 16.34 30.63 -19.06
CA LEU A 420 17.51 30.83 -19.92
C LEU A 420 17.36 32.07 -20.80
N SER A 421 18.46 32.81 -20.97
CA SER A 421 18.49 34.05 -21.76
C SER A 421 18.36 33.83 -23.28
N CYS A 422 18.46 32.59 -23.75
CA CYS A 422 18.33 32.26 -25.17
C CYS A 422 16.88 32.10 -25.64
N PHE A 423 15.91 32.15 -24.72
CA PHE A 423 14.49 32.18 -25.05
C PHE A 423 13.98 33.61 -24.85
N GLN A 424 13.51 34.24 -25.93
CA GLN A 424 12.89 35.57 -25.93
C GLN A 424 11.37 35.50 -26.11
N HIS A 425 10.87 34.40 -26.69
CA HIS A 425 9.45 34.16 -26.91
C HIS A 425 9.05 32.73 -26.51
N PHE A 426 7.73 32.51 -26.31
CA PHE A 426 7.20 31.21 -25.93
C PHE A 426 7.57 30.09 -26.92
N SER A 427 7.48 30.36 -28.23
CA SER A 427 7.75 29.39 -29.30
C SER A 427 9.19 28.86 -29.35
N GLU A 428 10.15 29.53 -28.71
CA GLU A 428 11.57 29.18 -28.79
C GLU A 428 11.98 28.08 -27.79
N GLN A 429 11.14 27.73 -26.82
CA GLN A 429 11.43 26.68 -25.85
C GLN A 429 11.58 25.27 -26.46
N GLY A 430 11.12 25.07 -27.70
CA GLY A 430 11.08 23.77 -28.35
C GLY A 430 12.32 23.42 -29.18
N SER A 431 12.87 24.38 -29.93
CA SER A 431 13.85 24.11 -31.01
C SER A 431 15.25 23.72 -30.51
N ARG A 432 15.65 24.17 -29.33
CA ARG A 432 16.99 23.92 -28.73
C ARG A 432 16.97 23.08 -27.46
N ARG A 433 15.82 22.48 -27.13
CA ARG A 433 15.61 21.82 -25.83
C ARG A 433 16.57 20.66 -25.58
N ALA A 434 16.87 19.85 -26.59
CA ALA A 434 17.74 18.69 -26.46
C ALA A 434 19.21 19.08 -26.18
N GLU A 435 19.73 20.10 -26.87
CA GLU A 435 21.07 20.66 -26.66
C GLU A 435 21.22 21.18 -25.22
N ILE A 436 20.26 22.00 -24.79
CA ILE A 436 20.22 22.59 -23.45
C ILE A 436 20.15 21.51 -22.36
N ILE A 437 19.29 20.51 -22.52
CA ILE A 437 19.17 19.41 -21.57
C ILE A 437 20.45 18.57 -21.50
N SER A 438 21.12 18.37 -22.63
CA SER A 438 22.40 17.65 -22.66
C SER A 438 23.48 18.40 -21.88
N GLU A 439 23.56 19.72 -22.04
CA GLU A 439 24.50 20.55 -21.29
C GLU A 439 24.17 20.54 -19.79
N ILE A 440 22.91 20.75 -19.42
CA ILE A 440 22.48 20.69 -18.01
C ILE A 440 22.83 19.33 -17.39
N ARG A 441 22.65 18.22 -18.13
CA ARG A 441 23.05 16.88 -17.66
C ARG A 441 24.54 16.81 -17.37
N ALA A 442 25.40 17.21 -18.31
CA ALA A 442 26.85 17.19 -18.13
C ALA A 442 27.27 18.00 -16.89
N GLN A 443 26.58 19.11 -16.64
CA GLN A 443 26.84 20.01 -15.53
C GLN A 443 26.32 19.44 -14.20
N LEU A 444 25.17 18.75 -14.18
CA LEU A 444 24.72 18.00 -13.00
C LEU A 444 25.69 16.85 -12.66
N GLU A 445 26.20 16.12 -13.64
CA GLU A 445 27.21 15.07 -13.43
C GLU A 445 28.53 15.65 -12.91
N ALA A 446 28.92 16.84 -13.36
CA ALA A 446 30.05 17.57 -12.81
C ALA A 446 29.78 18.04 -11.37
N CYS A 447 28.57 18.54 -11.08
CA CYS A 447 28.14 18.94 -9.75
C CYS A 447 28.20 17.76 -8.77
N GLN A 448 27.65 16.61 -9.18
CA GLN A 448 27.64 15.37 -8.41
C GLN A 448 29.06 14.90 -8.04
N ARG A 449 30.03 15.06 -8.94
CA ARG A 449 31.44 14.70 -8.68
C ARG A 449 32.20 15.73 -7.83
N LYS A 450 31.92 17.02 -8.01
CA LYS A 450 32.67 18.12 -7.38
C LYS A 450 32.14 18.48 -5.99
N GLN A 451 30.85 18.27 -5.73
CA GLN A 451 30.17 18.70 -4.50
C GLN A 451 29.89 17.51 -3.58
N LYS A 452 29.83 17.78 -2.27
CA LYS A 452 29.42 16.79 -1.27
C LYS A 452 27.95 17.00 -0.91
N PHE A 453 27.18 15.92 -0.93
CA PHE A 453 25.76 15.92 -0.59
C PHE A 453 25.47 15.02 0.61
N ASP A 454 24.61 15.51 1.51
CA ASP A 454 24.10 14.74 2.67
C ASP A 454 23.02 13.71 2.26
N VAL A 455 22.70 13.67 0.96
CA VAL A 455 21.72 12.79 0.33
C VAL A 455 22.41 12.02 -0.79
N LYS A 456 21.90 10.83 -1.13
CA LYS A 456 22.31 10.10 -2.32
C LYS A 456 21.72 10.84 -3.53
N PHE A 457 22.58 11.38 -4.39
CA PHE A 457 22.19 12.06 -5.61
C PHE A 457 22.40 11.11 -6.79
N GLU A 458 21.33 10.77 -7.52
CA GLU A 458 21.39 9.89 -8.69
C GLU A 458 20.72 10.54 -9.89
N ILE A 459 21.42 10.62 -11.02
CA ILE A 459 20.90 11.19 -12.26
C ILE A 459 20.34 10.07 -13.12
N SER A 460 19.17 10.28 -13.74
CA SER A 460 18.54 9.24 -14.55
C SER A 460 19.34 8.93 -15.82
N ASN A 461 19.64 7.65 -16.03
CA ASN A 461 20.30 7.15 -17.24
C ASN A 461 19.38 7.22 -18.48
N ARG A 462 18.07 7.43 -18.31
CA ARG A 462 17.13 7.56 -19.42
C ARG A 462 17.38 8.89 -20.16
N LYS A 463 17.67 8.80 -21.45
CA LYS A 463 17.77 9.98 -22.33
C LYS A 463 16.36 10.39 -22.78
N ASN A 464 15.85 11.49 -22.24
CA ASN A 464 14.62 12.12 -22.68
C ASN A 464 14.93 13.54 -23.19
N PRO A 465 14.65 13.87 -24.46
CA PRO A 465 14.97 15.17 -25.04
C PRO A 465 14.11 16.32 -24.48
N ARG A 466 13.09 16.03 -23.66
CA ARG A 466 12.16 17.03 -23.11
C ARG A 466 12.34 17.31 -21.61
N VAL A 467 12.88 16.35 -20.86
CA VAL A 467 12.99 16.43 -19.39
C VAL A 467 14.26 15.72 -18.94
N LEU A 468 15.00 16.33 -18.02
CA LEU A 468 16.10 15.69 -17.32
C LEU A 468 15.67 15.38 -15.89
N SER A 469 15.67 14.10 -15.52
CA SER A 469 15.24 13.68 -14.19
C SER A 469 16.41 13.23 -13.33
N PHE A 470 16.37 13.54 -12.03
CA PHE A 470 17.30 13.00 -11.03
C PHE A 470 16.58 12.77 -9.70
N SER A 471 17.14 11.94 -8.83
CA SER A 471 16.57 11.63 -7.51
C SER A 471 17.53 12.02 -6.39
N LEU A 472 16.96 12.55 -5.30
CA LEU A 472 17.66 12.76 -4.04
C LEU A 472 17.05 11.83 -2.99
N THR A 473 17.85 10.89 -2.49
CA THR A 473 17.40 9.85 -1.55
C THR A 473 18.14 9.97 -0.23
N SER A 474 17.43 9.75 0.88
CA SER A 474 18.07 9.71 2.21
C SER A 474 19.09 8.56 2.28
N GLN A 475 20.23 8.82 2.92
CA GLN A 475 21.23 7.78 3.18
C GLN A 475 20.92 6.98 4.45
N THR A 476 20.03 7.48 5.31
CA THR A 476 19.75 6.91 6.64
C THR A 476 18.30 6.48 6.84
N LEU A 477 17.35 7.16 6.19
CA LEU A 477 15.92 6.86 6.32
C LEU A 477 15.43 6.08 5.10
N LEU A 478 14.77 4.94 5.37
CA LEU A 478 14.07 4.17 4.35
C LEU A 478 12.89 4.98 3.78
N ASP A 479 12.59 4.80 2.49
CA ASP A 479 11.44 5.41 1.79
C ASP A 479 11.40 6.95 1.75
N GLN A 480 12.53 7.60 1.98
CA GLN A 480 12.67 9.03 1.82
C GLN A 480 13.42 9.35 0.53
N SER A 481 12.68 9.69 -0.52
CA SER A 481 13.20 10.18 -1.80
C SER A 481 12.37 11.33 -2.34
N VAL A 482 13.00 12.17 -3.14
CA VAL A 482 12.34 13.20 -3.96
C VAL A 482 12.91 13.11 -5.37
N ASP A 483 12.03 12.95 -6.34
CA ASP A 483 12.37 12.94 -7.75
C ASP A 483 12.23 14.37 -8.30
N PHE A 484 13.22 14.79 -9.06
CA PHE A 484 13.32 16.12 -9.63
C PHE A 484 13.31 16.06 -11.15
N ASP A 485 12.43 16.85 -11.76
CA ASP A 485 12.45 17.13 -13.19
C ASP A 485 13.03 18.52 -13.46
N VAL A 486 14.06 18.58 -14.30
CA VAL A 486 14.71 19.83 -14.70
C VAL A 486 14.13 20.27 -16.04
N LEU A 487 13.55 21.48 -16.04
CA LEU A 487 12.74 22.01 -17.13
C LEU A 487 13.28 23.38 -17.58
N PRO A 488 13.91 23.48 -18.77
CA PRO A 488 14.27 24.77 -19.34
C PRO A 488 13.02 25.58 -19.71
N ALA A 489 13.00 26.88 -19.37
CA ALA A 489 11.86 27.75 -19.66
C ALA A 489 12.27 29.18 -20.05
N PHE A 490 11.34 29.85 -20.72
CA PHE A 490 11.36 31.27 -21.06
C PHE A 490 10.90 32.10 -19.86
N ASP A 491 11.63 33.17 -19.52
CA ASP A 491 11.28 34.04 -18.40
C ASP A 491 10.22 35.08 -18.77
N ALA A 492 8.99 34.60 -18.98
CA ALA A 492 7.86 35.46 -19.35
C ALA A 492 7.49 36.49 -18.27
N LEU A 493 7.84 36.24 -17.00
CA LEU A 493 7.50 37.08 -15.86
C LEU A 493 8.61 38.10 -15.49
N GLY A 494 9.85 37.85 -15.93
CA GLY A 494 11.00 38.66 -15.55
C GLY A 494 11.21 38.72 -14.02
N GLN A 495 11.53 39.91 -13.51
CA GLN A 495 11.62 40.17 -12.07
C GLN A 495 10.25 40.50 -11.48
N LEU A 496 9.46 39.47 -11.21
CA LEU A 496 8.14 39.65 -10.57
C LEU A 496 8.31 39.99 -9.08
N ARG A 497 7.73 41.12 -8.65
CA ARG A 497 7.61 41.45 -7.21
C ARG A 497 6.52 40.59 -6.58
N SER A 498 6.83 40.00 -5.42
CA SER A 498 5.89 39.16 -4.67
C SER A 498 4.56 39.89 -4.42
N GLY A 499 3.44 39.24 -4.79
CA GLY A 499 2.09 39.77 -4.61
C GLY A 499 1.60 40.72 -5.72
N CYS A 500 2.43 41.08 -6.69
CA CYS A 500 2.01 41.88 -7.84
C CYS A 500 1.42 41.00 -8.95
N LYS A 501 0.39 41.50 -9.63
CA LYS A 501 -0.13 40.87 -10.85
C LYS A 501 0.90 40.99 -11.99
N PRO A 502 1.05 39.96 -12.84
CA PRO A 502 1.79 40.09 -14.08
C PRO A 502 1.19 41.16 -14.99
N ASP A 503 2.02 41.73 -15.87
CA ASP A 503 1.56 42.61 -16.94
C ASP A 503 0.61 41.84 -17.87
N ALA A 504 -0.51 42.47 -18.26
CA ALA A 504 -1.48 41.89 -19.18
C ALA A 504 -0.83 41.49 -20.51
N GLN A 505 0.18 42.23 -20.97
CA GLN A 505 0.91 41.93 -22.22
C GLN A 505 1.53 40.53 -22.21
N VAL A 506 1.94 40.02 -21.05
CA VAL A 506 2.49 38.66 -20.91
C VAL A 506 1.45 37.61 -21.32
N TYR A 507 0.22 37.77 -20.86
CA TYR A 507 -0.88 36.87 -21.16
C TYR A 507 -1.42 37.06 -22.58
N GLU A 508 -1.41 38.29 -23.11
CA GLU A 508 -1.74 38.52 -24.52
C GLU A 508 -0.76 37.81 -25.45
N ASN A 509 0.54 37.92 -25.18
CA ASN A 509 1.58 37.22 -25.94
C ASN A 509 1.44 35.69 -25.83
N LEU A 510 1.06 35.20 -24.64
CA LEU A 510 0.77 33.78 -24.43
C LEU A 510 -0.44 33.33 -25.28
N ILE A 511 -1.52 34.11 -25.29
CA ILE A 511 -2.73 33.82 -26.07
C ILE A 511 -2.43 33.85 -27.57
N CYS A 512 -1.62 34.80 -28.05
CA CYS A 512 -1.16 34.85 -29.44
C CYS A 512 -0.29 33.63 -29.82
N SER A 513 0.46 33.08 -28.84
CA SER A 513 1.30 31.89 -29.01
C SER A 513 0.53 30.59 -28.72
N TYR A 514 -0.77 30.66 -28.45
CA TYR A 514 -1.59 29.52 -28.03
C TYR A 514 -1.76 28.53 -29.18
N SER A 515 -1.16 27.35 -29.02
CA SER A 515 -1.41 26.19 -29.90
C SER A 515 -1.93 25.01 -29.10
N ASN A 516 -1.24 24.64 -28.01
CA ASN A 516 -1.65 23.60 -27.08
C ASN A 516 -1.94 24.18 -25.69
N ALA A 517 -2.96 23.64 -25.01
CA ALA A 517 -3.31 24.06 -23.67
C ALA A 517 -2.18 23.77 -22.65
N GLY A 518 -1.76 24.80 -21.92
CA GLY A 518 -0.78 24.66 -20.83
C GLY A 518 0.65 24.33 -21.28
N GLU A 519 0.98 24.47 -22.57
CA GLU A 519 2.31 24.14 -23.10
C GLU A 519 3.44 24.91 -22.40
N PHE A 520 3.16 26.16 -22.01
CA PHE A 520 4.11 27.07 -21.40
C PHE A 520 3.88 27.25 -19.89
N SER A 521 3.21 26.29 -19.23
CA SER A 521 2.90 26.38 -17.80
C SER A 521 4.16 26.53 -16.93
N THR A 522 5.30 26.02 -17.39
CA THR A 522 6.60 26.15 -16.73
C THR A 522 7.05 27.61 -16.58
N CYS A 523 6.68 28.49 -17.52
CA CYS A 523 6.96 29.93 -17.43
C CYS A 523 6.29 30.58 -16.21
N PHE A 524 5.19 30.01 -15.74
CA PHE A 524 4.36 30.54 -14.67
C PHE A 524 4.49 29.75 -13.36
N THR A 525 5.53 28.92 -13.23
CA THR A 525 5.74 28.04 -12.07
C THR A 525 5.79 28.81 -10.74
N GLU A 526 6.30 30.05 -10.74
CA GLU A 526 6.33 30.93 -9.56
C GLU A 526 4.91 31.23 -9.06
N LEU A 527 4.01 31.59 -9.98
CA LEU A 527 2.61 31.88 -9.67
C LEU A 527 1.87 30.63 -9.20
N GLN A 528 2.10 29.48 -9.86
CA GLN A 528 1.52 28.19 -9.45
C GLN A 528 1.98 27.77 -8.04
N ARG A 529 3.28 27.95 -7.75
CA ARG A 529 3.85 27.70 -6.43
C ARG A 529 3.19 28.60 -5.40
N ASP A 530 3.15 29.90 -5.64
CA ASP A 530 2.70 30.91 -4.67
C ASP A 530 1.21 30.82 -4.37
N PHE A 531 0.41 30.38 -5.35
CA PHE A 531 -1.01 30.11 -5.16
C PHE A 531 -1.28 28.99 -4.13
N ILE A 532 -0.41 27.98 -4.03
CA ILE A 532 -0.57 26.85 -3.09
C ILE A 532 0.26 27.05 -1.81
N SER A 533 1.48 27.57 -1.92
CA SER A 533 2.43 27.64 -0.80
C SER A 533 1.91 28.52 0.34
N SER A 534 1.20 29.61 -0.01
CA SER A 534 0.55 30.56 0.89
C SER A 534 -0.65 29.99 1.66
N ARG A 535 -1.14 28.80 1.29
CA ARG A 535 -2.33 28.20 1.89
C ARG A 535 -2.06 27.55 3.25
N PRO A 536 -3.08 27.45 4.13
CA PRO A 536 -2.92 26.86 5.46
C PRO A 536 -2.32 25.46 5.43
N THR A 537 -1.51 25.13 6.44
CA THR A 537 -0.87 23.81 6.56
C THR A 537 -1.87 22.67 6.49
N LYS A 538 -3.04 22.81 7.14
CA LYS A 538 -4.08 21.77 7.13
C LYS A 538 -4.71 21.57 5.75
N LEU A 539 -4.85 22.62 4.94
CA LEU A 539 -5.27 22.49 3.54
C LEU A 539 -4.22 21.76 2.70
N LYS A 540 -2.93 22.03 2.93
CA LYS A 540 -1.84 21.28 2.26
C LYS A 540 -1.84 19.80 2.67
N SER A 541 -2.21 19.47 3.91
CA SER A 541 -2.44 18.10 4.36
C SER A 541 -3.63 17.43 3.66
N LEU A 542 -4.75 18.14 3.47
CA LEU A 542 -5.86 17.64 2.67
C LEU A 542 -5.47 17.39 1.21
N ILE A 543 -4.68 18.30 0.61
CA ILE A 543 -4.15 18.11 -0.75
C ILE A 543 -3.30 16.82 -0.82
N ARG A 544 -2.45 16.54 0.17
CA ARG A 544 -1.70 15.26 0.23
C ARG A 544 -2.64 14.07 0.27
N LEU A 545 -3.69 14.12 1.08
CA LEU A 545 -4.67 13.04 1.18
C LEU A 545 -5.37 12.77 -0.17
N VAL A 546 -5.81 13.83 -0.85
CA VAL A 546 -6.46 13.75 -2.17
C VAL A 546 -5.48 13.22 -3.22
N LYS A 547 -4.23 13.68 -3.23
CA LYS A 547 -3.18 13.17 -4.14
C LYS A 547 -2.90 11.70 -3.90
N HIS A 548 -2.80 11.29 -2.64
CA HIS A 548 -2.61 9.90 -2.29
C HIS A 548 -3.79 9.03 -2.79
N TRP A 549 -5.03 9.46 -2.54
CA TRP A 549 -6.21 8.79 -3.08
C TRP A 549 -6.20 8.71 -4.62
N TYR A 550 -5.84 9.80 -5.30
CA TYR A 550 -5.70 9.85 -6.75
C TYR A 550 -4.66 8.84 -7.27
N GLN A 551 -3.50 8.73 -6.60
CA GLN A 551 -2.47 7.74 -6.95
C GLN A 551 -2.98 6.30 -6.79
N GLN A 552 -3.79 6.01 -5.76
CA GLN A 552 -4.40 4.68 -5.60
C GLN A 552 -5.40 4.38 -6.74
N CYS A 553 -6.23 5.36 -7.14
CA CYS A 553 -7.13 5.20 -8.27
C CYS A 553 -6.37 4.91 -9.56
N ASN A 554 -5.26 5.61 -9.80
CA ASN A 554 -4.46 5.45 -11.01
C ASN A 554 -3.85 4.03 -11.15
N LYS A 555 -3.61 3.32 -10.04
CA LYS A 555 -3.16 1.92 -10.06
C LYS A 555 -4.26 0.94 -10.48
N MET A 556 -5.52 1.27 -10.20
CA MET A 556 -6.67 0.39 -10.43
C MET A 556 -7.29 0.58 -11.82
N VAL A 557 -7.12 1.77 -12.41
CA VAL A 557 -7.66 2.11 -13.72
C VAL A 557 -6.94 1.33 -14.82
N THR A 558 -7.68 0.47 -15.52
CA THR A 558 -7.25 -0.24 -16.72
C THR A 558 -8.07 0.25 -17.92
N GLY A 559 -7.42 0.59 -19.03
CA GLY A 559 -8.10 1.06 -20.25
C GLY A 559 -7.38 2.18 -21.00
N LYS A 560 -8.00 2.65 -22.09
CA LYS A 560 -7.50 3.79 -22.89
C LYS A 560 -7.94 5.13 -22.28
N GLY A 561 -7.02 6.11 -22.32
CA GLY A 561 -7.22 7.47 -21.82
C GLY A 561 -6.62 7.71 -20.44
N SER A 562 -6.21 8.94 -20.16
CA SER A 562 -5.58 9.33 -18.88
C SER A 562 -6.62 9.87 -17.89
N LEU A 563 -6.36 9.64 -16.61
CA LEU A 563 -7.03 10.37 -15.53
C LEU A 563 -6.71 11.88 -15.60
N PRO A 564 -7.52 12.74 -14.97
CA PRO A 564 -7.28 14.17 -14.94
C PRO A 564 -5.92 14.50 -14.30
N PRO A 565 -5.22 15.54 -14.77
CA PRO A 565 -3.94 15.93 -14.18
C PRO A 565 -4.04 16.12 -12.66
N GLN A 566 -3.08 15.59 -11.91
CA GLN A 566 -3.05 15.68 -10.45
C GLN A 566 -3.16 17.13 -9.96
N HIS A 567 -2.58 18.08 -10.69
CA HIS A 567 -2.69 19.51 -10.39
C HIS A 567 -4.16 20.01 -10.40
N GLY A 568 -5.01 19.49 -11.28
CA GLY A 568 -6.43 19.80 -11.30
C GLY A 568 -7.14 19.40 -10.00
N LEU A 569 -6.73 18.29 -9.37
CA LEU A 569 -7.27 17.85 -8.07
C LEU A 569 -6.71 18.68 -6.91
N GLU A 570 -5.47 19.17 -6.99
CA GLU A 570 -4.93 20.16 -6.04
C GLU A 570 -5.80 21.44 -6.05
N LEU A 571 -6.11 21.96 -7.25
CA LEU A 571 -6.96 23.15 -7.41
C LEU A 571 -8.40 22.90 -7.00
N LEU A 572 -8.96 21.74 -7.31
CA LEU A 572 -10.31 21.36 -6.86
C LEU A 572 -10.40 21.32 -5.33
N THR A 573 -9.33 20.87 -4.66
CA THR A 573 -9.23 20.85 -3.20
C THR A 573 -9.16 22.26 -2.62
N VAL A 574 -8.40 23.16 -3.24
CA VAL A 574 -8.37 24.57 -2.86
C VAL A 574 -9.76 25.20 -3.03
N TYR A 575 -10.41 24.97 -4.17
CA TYR A 575 -11.76 25.48 -4.43
C TYR A 575 -12.78 24.97 -3.40
N ALA A 576 -12.77 23.67 -3.07
CA ALA A 576 -13.64 23.08 -2.06
C ALA A 576 -13.50 23.79 -0.71
N TRP A 577 -12.27 24.04 -0.28
CA TRP A 577 -11.99 24.75 0.97
C TRP A 577 -12.39 26.23 0.89
N GLU A 578 -12.07 26.93 -0.19
CA GLU A 578 -12.39 28.36 -0.37
C GLU A 578 -13.90 28.62 -0.43
N GLN A 579 -14.70 27.69 -0.97
CA GLN A 579 -16.15 27.85 -1.08
C GLN A 579 -16.94 27.28 0.10
N GLY A 580 -16.41 26.24 0.76
CA GLY A 580 -17.17 25.47 1.75
C GLY A 580 -16.75 25.68 3.20
N SER A 581 -15.49 26.05 3.48
CA SER A 581 -14.95 26.09 4.84
C SER A 581 -14.27 27.41 5.19
N GLN A 582 -13.23 27.80 4.43
CA GLN A 582 -12.31 28.92 4.70
C GLN A 582 -11.64 28.90 6.11
N ASN A 583 -11.92 27.89 6.92
CA ASN A 583 -11.37 27.74 8.26
C ASN A 583 -10.00 27.04 8.17
N PRO A 584 -8.91 27.56 8.77
CA PRO A 584 -7.61 26.89 8.77
C PRO A 584 -7.56 25.60 9.61
N GLN A 585 -8.54 25.34 10.47
CA GLN A 585 -8.62 24.20 11.42
C GLN A 585 -9.84 23.30 11.18
N PHE A 586 -10.16 23.01 9.92
CA PHE A 586 -11.30 22.18 9.53
C PHE A 586 -11.14 20.68 9.85
N ASN A 587 -12.21 19.89 9.78
CA ASN A 587 -12.17 18.44 9.91
C ASN A 587 -11.69 17.77 8.61
N MET A 588 -10.67 16.92 8.68
CA MET A 588 -10.04 16.32 7.49
C MET A 588 -11.01 15.46 6.66
N ALA A 589 -11.89 14.71 7.32
CA ALA A 589 -12.86 13.82 6.67
C ALA A 589 -13.93 14.62 5.91
N GLU A 590 -14.42 15.73 6.47
CA GLU A 590 -15.36 16.62 5.77
C GLU A 590 -14.74 17.21 4.50
N GLY A 591 -13.50 17.70 4.61
CA GLY A 591 -12.78 18.24 3.46
C GLY A 591 -12.55 17.19 2.37
N PHE A 592 -12.11 15.99 2.76
CA PHE A 592 -11.90 14.89 1.83
C PHE A 592 -13.21 14.45 1.17
N ARG A 593 -14.28 14.28 1.95
CA ARG A 593 -15.62 13.93 1.46
C ARG A 593 -16.17 14.97 0.49
N THR A 594 -15.92 16.25 0.73
CA THR A 594 -16.31 17.36 -0.15
C THR A 594 -15.62 17.27 -1.51
N VAL A 595 -14.31 16.99 -1.53
CA VAL A 595 -13.57 16.81 -2.79
C VAL A 595 -14.11 15.62 -3.59
N LEU A 596 -14.35 14.48 -2.92
CA LEU A 596 -14.95 13.31 -3.57
C LEU A 596 -16.34 13.63 -4.17
N GLU A 597 -17.15 14.45 -3.49
CA GLU A 597 -18.45 14.89 -4.01
C GLU A 597 -18.32 15.72 -5.28
N LEU A 598 -17.42 16.69 -5.27
CA LEU A 598 -17.17 17.55 -6.43
C LEU A 598 -16.66 16.75 -7.63
N VAL A 599 -15.82 15.73 -7.39
CA VAL A 599 -15.42 14.78 -8.43
C VAL A 599 -16.64 14.01 -8.97
N GLY A 600 -17.55 13.56 -8.11
CA GLY A 600 -18.81 12.94 -8.53
C GLY A 600 -19.70 13.87 -9.38
N GLN A 601 -19.61 15.18 -9.13
CA GLN A 601 -20.35 16.23 -9.83
C GLN A 601 -19.54 16.89 -10.95
N TYR A 602 -18.50 16.23 -11.47
CA TYR A 602 -17.55 16.82 -12.43
C TYR A 602 -18.21 17.51 -13.64
N ARG A 603 -19.36 16.99 -14.12
CA ARG A 603 -20.13 17.57 -15.24
C ARG A 603 -20.65 18.98 -14.97
N GLN A 604 -20.69 19.40 -13.72
CA GLN A 604 -21.12 20.73 -13.28
C GLN A 604 -19.96 21.65 -12.95
N LEU A 605 -18.70 21.19 -12.98
CA LEU A 605 -17.57 22.02 -12.55
C LEU A 605 -17.21 23.09 -13.59
N CYS A 606 -17.16 24.33 -13.12
CA CYS A 606 -16.67 25.49 -13.84
C CYS A 606 -15.91 26.39 -12.85
N ILE A 607 -14.61 26.15 -12.73
CA ILE A 607 -13.74 26.72 -11.71
C ILE A 607 -12.62 27.52 -12.38
N TYR A 608 -12.43 28.76 -11.93
CA TYR A 608 -11.34 29.63 -12.34
C TYR A 608 -11.09 30.70 -11.27
N TRP A 609 -9.91 31.30 -11.31
CA TRP A 609 -9.52 32.42 -10.44
C TRP A 609 -9.06 33.59 -11.30
N THR A 610 -9.24 34.82 -10.81
CA THR A 610 -8.79 36.05 -11.49
C THR A 610 -7.68 36.76 -10.72
N ILE A 611 -6.85 35.97 -10.03
CA ILE A 611 -5.78 36.45 -9.17
C ILE A 611 -4.62 37.01 -10.00
N ASN A 612 -4.18 36.31 -11.05
CA ASN A 612 -3.06 36.73 -11.89
C ASN A 612 -3.50 37.35 -13.23
N TYR A 613 -4.58 36.86 -13.82
CA TYR A 613 -5.18 37.40 -15.05
C TYR A 613 -6.61 37.91 -14.78
N SER A 614 -7.09 38.84 -15.61
CA SER A 614 -8.34 39.56 -15.36
C SER A 614 -9.20 39.64 -16.62
N ALA A 615 -10.52 39.54 -16.45
CA ALA A 615 -11.48 39.79 -17.54
C ALA A 615 -11.66 41.28 -17.88
N LYS A 616 -10.98 42.17 -17.14
CA LYS A 616 -10.97 43.62 -17.43
C LYS A 616 -10.18 43.95 -18.71
N ASP A 617 -9.13 43.19 -18.99
CA ASP A 617 -8.34 43.33 -20.21
C ASP A 617 -9.09 42.65 -21.35
N LYS A 618 -9.34 43.37 -22.46
CA LYS A 618 -10.27 42.92 -23.50
C LYS A 618 -9.86 41.58 -24.11
N ALA A 619 -8.60 41.44 -24.55
CA ALA A 619 -8.11 40.22 -25.17
C ALA A 619 -8.18 39.01 -24.23
N ILE A 620 -7.77 39.20 -22.97
CA ILE A 620 -7.80 38.15 -21.94
C ILE A 620 -9.25 37.80 -21.58
N GLY A 621 -10.12 38.80 -21.41
CA GLY A 621 -11.53 38.62 -21.08
C GLY A 621 -12.29 37.87 -22.16
N ASP A 622 -12.06 38.17 -23.44
CA ASP A 622 -12.68 37.45 -24.55
C ASP A 622 -12.16 36.01 -24.65
N PHE A 623 -10.86 35.78 -24.41
CA PHE A 623 -10.31 34.44 -24.32
C PHE A 623 -10.87 33.63 -23.14
N LEU A 624 -11.05 34.25 -21.96
CA LEU A 624 -11.66 33.60 -20.80
C LEU A 624 -13.10 33.20 -21.10
N LYS A 625 -13.91 34.08 -21.73
CA LYS A 625 -15.28 33.72 -22.15
C LYS A 625 -15.27 32.49 -23.05
N MET A 626 -14.34 32.43 -24.01
CA MET A 626 -14.17 31.26 -24.89
C MET A 626 -13.82 29.99 -24.09
N GLN A 627 -12.90 30.08 -23.12
CA GLN A 627 -12.55 28.93 -22.27
C GLN A 627 -13.75 28.46 -21.42
N LEU A 628 -14.54 29.39 -20.88
CA LEU A 628 -15.68 29.09 -20.01
C LEU A 628 -16.89 28.52 -20.76
N GLN A 629 -16.92 28.61 -22.10
CA GLN A 629 -17.92 27.98 -22.97
C GLN A 629 -17.57 26.53 -23.35
N LYS A 630 -16.37 26.04 -23.02
CA LYS A 630 -15.95 24.67 -23.33
C LYS A 630 -16.76 23.62 -22.56
N PRO A 631 -16.75 22.35 -23.01
CA PRO A 631 -17.37 21.27 -22.25
C PRO A 631 -16.78 21.14 -20.84
N ARG A 632 -17.65 20.99 -19.85
CA ARG A 632 -17.28 20.75 -18.44
C ARG A 632 -16.68 19.34 -18.27
N PRO A 633 -15.77 19.13 -17.30
CA PRO A 633 -15.33 20.07 -16.27
C PRO A 633 -14.36 21.13 -16.81
N ILE A 634 -14.51 22.36 -16.36
CA ILE A 634 -13.54 23.43 -16.59
C ILE A 634 -12.86 23.74 -15.25
N ILE A 635 -11.53 23.58 -15.22
CA ILE A 635 -10.69 23.97 -14.08
C ILE A 635 -9.51 24.72 -14.67
N LEU A 636 -9.59 26.06 -14.71
CA LEU A 636 -8.53 26.89 -15.24
C LEU A 636 -7.42 27.06 -14.20
N ASP A 637 -6.18 26.89 -14.64
CA ASP A 637 -5.00 27.15 -13.83
C ASP A 637 -4.98 28.63 -13.40
N PRO A 638 -4.87 28.96 -12.10
CA PRO A 638 -4.78 30.34 -11.64
C PRO A 638 -3.56 31.10 -12.18
N ALA A 639 -2.53 30.41 -12.68
CA ALA A 639 -1.32 31.00 -13.23
C ALA A 639 -1.32 31.14 -14.77
N ASP A 640 -2.08 30.28 -15.46
CA ASP A 640 -2.11 30.18 -16.93
C ASP A 640 -3.57 30.11 -17.43
N PRO A 641 -4.12 31.17 -18.05
CA PRO A 641 -5.51 31.19 -18.53
C PRO A 641 -5.78 30.21 -19.68
N THR A 642 -4.73 29.68 -20.32
CA THR A 642 -4.82 28.70 -21.41
C THR A 642 -4.90 27.25 -20.90
N GLY A 643 -4.49 27.02 -19.65
CA GLY A 643 -4.41 25.71 -19.01
C GLY A 643 -5.73 25.26 -18.40
N ASN A 644 -6.64 24.69 -19.22
CA ASN A 644 -7.81 23.98 -18.68
C ASN A 644 -7.44 22.55 -18.26
N LEU A 645 -7.31 22.33 -16.96
CA LEU A 645 -6.94 21.05 -16.34
C LEU A 645 -8.11 20.06 -16.24
N GLY A 646 -9.32 20.45 -16.64
CA GLY A 646 -10.49 19.57 -16.69
C GLY A 646 -10.70 18.85 -18.02
N HIS A 647 -10.11 19.34 -19.11
CA HIS A 647 -10.43 18.90 -20.47
C HIS A 647 -9.84 17.53 -20.82
N ASN A 648 -10.53 16.77 -21.70
CA ASN A 648 -10.09 15.49 -22.29
C ASN A 648 -9.54 14.43 -21.32
N ALA A 649 -10.08 14.37 -20.10
CA ALA A 649 -9.66 13.41 -19.08
C ALA A 649 -10.81 12.49 -18.61
N ARG A 650 -10.44 11.30 -18.11
CA ARG A 650 -11.38 10.26 -17.62
C ARG A 650 -11.92 10.56 -16.22
N TRP A 651 -12.62 11.68 -16.08
CA TRP A 651 -13.33 12.06 -14.84
C TRP A 651 -14.43 11.06 -14.45
N ASP A 652 -15.02 10.38 -15.43
CA ASP A 652 -16.00 9.31 -15.23
C ASP A 652 -15.43 8.16 -14.39
N LEU A 653 -14.19 7.77 -14.64
CA LEU A 653 -13.51 6.73 -13.86
C LEU A 653 -13.27 7.21 -12.43
N LEU A 654 -12.76 8.43 -12.29
CA LEU A 654 -12.47 9.02 -10.99
C LEU A 654 -13.74 9.23 -10.15
N ALA A 655 -14.88 9.55 -10.79
CA ALA A 655 -16.19 9.66 -10.15
C ALA A 655 -16.71 8.32 -9.60
N ARG A 656 -16.47 7.20 -10.30
CA ARG A 656 -16.82 5.86 -9.79
C ARG A 656 -15.98 5.50 -8.57
N GLU A 657 -14.68 5.75 -8.62
CA GLU A 657 -13.79 5.53 -7.47
C GLU A 657 -14.14 6.45 -6.30
N ALA A 658 -14.54 7.69 -6.58
CA ALA A 658 -15.02 8.61 -5.56
C ALA A 658 -16.27 8.06 -4.87
N ALA A 659 -17.26 7.58 -5.64
CA ALA A 659 -18.47 6.98 -5.09
C ALA A 659 -18.18 5.76 -4.18
N ALA A 660 -17.28 4.86 -4.61
CA ALA A 660 -16.83 3.74 -3.78
C ALA A 660 -16.15 4.22 -2.48
N CYS A 661 -15.28 5.23 -2.59
CA CYS A 661 -14.56 5.81 -1.44
C CYS A 661 -15.50 6.52 -0.45
N THR A 662 -16.57 7.17 -0.91
CA THR A 662 -17.56 7.79 0.00
C THR A 662 -18.26 6.80 0.92
N SER A 663 -18.28 5.51 0.55
CA SER A 663 -18.85 4.43 1.37
C SER A 663 -17.81 3.76 2.29
N ALA A 664 -16.56 4.20 2.26
CA ALA A 664 -15.46 3.62 3.02
C ALA A 664 -15.32 4.24 4.43
N LEU A 665 -14.55 3.60 5.31
CA LEU A 665 -14.41 4.04 6.72
C LEU A 665 -13.85 5.47 6.86
N CYS A 666 -13.03 5.91 5.91
CA CYS A 666 -12.48 7.28 5.90
C CYS A 666 -13.55 8.36 5.70
N CYS A 667 -14.73 7.98 5.20
CA CYS A 667 -15.86 8.86 4.92
C CYS A 667 -17.10 8.54 5.77
N MET A 668 -16.93 7.72 6.82
CA MET A 668 -18.02 7.31 7.72
C MET A 668 -17.72 7.72 9.16
N ASP A 669 -18.74 8.11 9.91
CA ASP A 669 -18.63 8.30 11.36
C ASP A 669 -18.59 6.95 12.11
N LYS A 670 -18.41 6.99 13.43
CA LYS A 670 -18.40 5.78 14.30
C LYS A 670 -19.70 4.97 14.26
N ASN A 671 -20.81 5.61 13.90
CA ASN A 671 -22.13 5.00 13.75
C ASN A 671 -22.40 4.56 12.30
N GLY A 672 -21.41 4.71 11.41
CA GLY A 672 -21.48 4.43 9.98
C GLY A 672 -22.45 5.31 9.20
N ASN A 673 -22.74 6.51 9.69
CA ASN A 673 -23.37 7.53 8.89
C ASN A 673 -22.30 8.19 8.00
N PRO A 674 -22.63 8.54 6.74
CA PRO A 674 -21.72 9.30 5.90
C PRO A 674 -21.35 10.63 6.54
N ILE A 675 -20.06 10.95 6.52
CA ILE A 675 -19.57 12.28 6.88
C ILE A 675 -20.23 13.30 5.95
N LYS A 676 -20.66 14.44 6.51
CA LYS A 676 -21.30 15.50 5.73
C LYS A 676 -20.24 16.31 5.00
N PRO A 677 -20.37 16.53 3.67
CA PRO A 677 -19.50 17.45 2.94
C PRO A 677 -19.80 18.90 3.35
N TRP A 678 -18.88 19.81 3.04
CA TRP A 678 -19.14 21.24 3.10
C TRP A 678 -20.14 21.67 2.02
N LEU A 679 -20.90 22.72 2.31
CA LEU A 679 -21.82 23.32 1.34
C LEU A 679 -21.01 24.15 0.33
N VAL A 680 -20.64 23.53 -0.79
CA VAL A 680 -19.89 24.18 -1.88
C VAL A 680 -20.86 24.62 -2.98
N LYS A 681 -20.86 25.91 -3.31
CA LYS A 681 -21.63 26.44 -4.44
C LYS A 681 -20.97 26.05 -5.76
N VAL A 682 -21.43 24.97 -6.38
CA VAL A 682 -21.06 24.68 -7.77
C VAL A 682 -21.73 25.73 -8.65
N ARG A 683 -20.96 26.61 -9.29
CA ARG A 683 -21.51 27.65 -10.18
C ARG A 683 -22.14 26.99 -11.40
N GLY A 684 -23.44 26.72 -11.32
CA GLY A 684 -24.33 26.75 -12.48
C GLY A 684 -24.29 28.16 -13.06
N MET A 685 -24.25 28.28 -14.39
CA MET A 685 -24.47 29.58 -15.01
C MET A 685 -25.86 30.09 -14.64
#